data_AF-A0A507BS42-F1
#
_entry.id   AF-A0A507BS42-F1
#
_cell.length_a   1.000
_cell.length_b   1.000
_cell.length_c   1.000
_cell.angle_alpha   90.00
_cell.angle_beta   90.00
_cell.angle_gamma   90.00
#
_symmetry.space_group_name_H-M   'P 1'
#
loop_
_entity.id
_entity.type
_entity.pdbx_description
1 polymer ?
#
loop_
_entity_poly.entity_id
_entity_poly.type
_entity_poly.pdbx_seq_one_letter_code
_entity_poly.pdbx_strand_id
1 'polypeptide(L)'
;MSSSKHFYVVSAHKASAVSLAVKGNFTGPNDLNLILAKGSNFEINLVAEDGLRKLLDVPLYGRIAVLELYRPAGRKTDLLFISTERYRFCVLSWDPDTSEIITEAMGDLVERTGRQADQGCAAAVDPKCRVIAVHAYQGILKIIPMLHAGNTKGWVSSRGTDSAASSAKGKAAVRERKMGELADVFNIRLDELQVHAMTFLQGDETQRPLLAVLCQDTKENRHVKTFEVSVPLKELVEGPWYQANVDSGARMLIPVPVASGGGLLVIGEKTISYMNGRIPPVVIGMKLTIIKSCAQIDADGSRYLLGDYLGNLFVLVSFKANGVISSLRLERLGETSIAAALTYLDNGYAYVGSHYGDSQLIKLSAEKQEAGDFFQVVDTYPNLAPIVDFAVVDLERQGQGQIVACSGIGKDGSLRIVRNGIGINEIAELEMTGLRSVWSLRPHAEAIHDDTIVLSFTNETRLLHADPEGEITETEDGGAMRMDESTLFAINMCGDCFIQITASGAYLLSTSDKMLNHSWSPPSGCRIIQASANSTQVLLALSGCHLVYLQVNQQSRVLEEVSTTQIEHEISCVDIAPLDSAVSNVCVVGLWGEGGVQVLALPSWNAIAKESLGEEVIPRSVHLATFDGVAYLLAALGDGTLYNFMMDATTGTLRDRRKISLGTQPVALRPFRGADGRNHIFAASDRPTVIYSSNQKLLYSNVNLKEVIHMTPFNLAAAPNALALATPDRLRIGTVDDIQKLHIRTIPLREFARRIAHDDAHRVFGLLTTRLEVDDAGTETERTFFKVLDDQTFDVIDVFELEQFEIPESISVMNFFNDPQPTFAIGTAYAFPNDEEPTRGRILLFRLTPNRRISLIAITEVPGSAYAIVSLQERLVASINSRVVVFSFDPTKDDITTRLTAKSSHHGHLVALYLAAHGHFLLVGDLMKSVSILRLGADDSLEEVSKDFATHWMTAVQMLDDETCIGGDSSYNILAWRKRSEGVTDDERQRLELIGEWHVGDQVNRFRHGSLVIQLPDSQPPAIPRFLFCTLTGTLGVICTLSDETFALLNQVEVNLRQVIKGVGGLDHAEYRSFMDDRRTGRGGGKNFIDGDFIERILELDATRLQRVVEGTGMDDTAKLGITSDALLRLVEDLNRLH
;
A
#
# COMPACT_ATOMS: atom_id res chain seq x y z
N MET A 1 -12.94 21.61 32.82
CA MET A 1 -11.85 21.94 31.89
C MET A 1 -12.04 21.03 30.68
N SER A 2 -12.69 21.53 29.63
CA SER A 2 -12.91 20.77 28.39
C SER A 2 -11.55 20.56 27.72
N SER A 3 -11.03 19.33 27.71
CA SER A 3 -9.76 19.06 27.02
C SER A 3 -9.99 19.28 25.52
N SER A 4 -9.09 20.02 24.89
CA SER A 4 -8.97 20.01 23.44
C SER A 4 -8.76 18.56 22.97
N LYS A 5 -9.39 18.20 21.85
CA LYS A 5 -9.12 16.93 21.18
C LYS A 5 -8.15 17.22 20.04
N HIS A 6 -7.03 16.52 20.07
CA HIS A 6 -5.96 16.62 19.08
C HIS A 6 -5.81 15.30 18.35
N PHE A 7 -5.51 15.37 17.06
CA PHE A 7 -5.46 14.21 16.18
C PHE A 7 -4.10 14.07 15.51
N TYR A 8 -3.69 12.83 15.30
CA TYR A 8 -2.52 12.42 14.52
C TYR A 8 -3.00 11.54 13.38
N VAL A 9 -2.64 11.85 12.14
CA VAL A 9 -3.10 11.14 10.94
C VAL A 9 -1.90 10.56 10.21
N VAL A 10 -1.93 9.26 9.95
CA VAL A 10 -0.82 8.57 9.28
C VAL A 10 -1.34 7.52 8.31
N SER A 11 -0.61 7.28 7.24
CA SER A 11 -0.94 6.28 6.22
C SER A 11 -0.32 4.93 6.61
N ALA A 12 -1.15 3.95 7.00
CA ALA A 12 -0.70 2.56 7.19
C ALA A 12 -0.32 1.92 5.85
N HIS A 13 -1.10 2.21 4.80
CA HIS A 13 -0.81 1.82 3.43
C HIS A 13 -1.01 3.02 2.51
N LYS A 14 0.00 3.36 1.70
CA LYS A 14 -0.05 4.49 0.75
C LYS A 14 -0.99 4.20 -0.44
N ALA A 15 -1.23 5.22 -1.26
CA ALA A 15 -2.00 5.07 -2.50
C ALA A 15 -1.38 4.00 -3.40
N SER A 16 -2.21 3.08 -3.90
CA SER A 16 -1.78 2.00 -4.81
C SER A 16 -2.33 2.16 -6.23
N ALA A 17 -3.38 2.96 -6.41
CA ALA A 17 -3.94 3.26 -7.72
C ALA A 17 -2.94 3.96 -8.64
N VAL A 18 -2.76 3.45 -9.86
CA VAL A 18 -1.97 4.13 -10.89
C VAL A 18 -2.91 4.94 -11.78
N SER A 19 -2.75 6.27 -11.77
CA SER A 19 -3.56 7.17 -12.61
C SER A 19 -2.90 7.45 -13.96
N LEU A 20 -1.58 7.70 -13.96
CA LEU A 20 -0.78 8.03 -15.14
C LEU A 20 0.53 7.24 -15.12
N ALA A 21 1.03 6.90 -16.29
CA ALA A 21 2.32 6.26 -16.46
C ALA A 21 3.03 6.83 -17.70
N VAL A 22 4.31 7.14 -17.57
CA VAL A 22 5.14 7.62 -18.67
C VAL A 22 6.48 6.89 -18.67
N LYS A 23 7.06 6.72 -19.86
CA LYS A 23 8.41 6.18 -20.02
C LYS A 23 9.36 7.19 -20.65
N GLY A 24 10.64 7.07 -20.30
CA GLY A 24 11.71 7.85 -20.91
C GLY A 24 13.05 7.63 -20.23
N ASN A 25 14.05 8.37 -20.65
CA ASN A 25 15.41 8.34 -20.08
C ASN A 25 15.58 9.47 -19.06
N PHE A 26 15.06 9.26 -17.85
CA PHE A 26 15.04 10.29 -16.80
C PHE A 26 16.29 10.27 -15.92
N THR A 27 16.68 9.09 -15.44
CA THR A 27 17.80 8.90 -14.50
C THR A 27 19.16 8.92 -15.19
N GLY A 28 19.24 8.38 -16.40
CA GLY A 28 20.45 8.38 -17.22
C GLY A 28 20.10 8.31 -18.71
N PRO A 29 21.04 8.64 -19.60
CA PRO A 29 20.76 8.77 -21.04
C PRO A 29 20.39 7.46 -21.73
N ASN A 30 20.83 6.32 -21.18
CA ASN A 30 20.55 4.98 -21.71
C ASN A 30 19.59 4.19 -20.80
N ASP A 31 19.25 4.74 -19.64
CA ASP A 31 18.42 4.06 -18.66
C ASP A 31 16.97 4.23 -19.07
N LEU A 32 16.23 3.14 -19.26
CA LEU A 32 14.81 3.21 -19.52
C LEU A 32 14.07 3.26 -18.18
N ASN A 33 13.41 4.38 -17.91
CA ASN A 33 12.63 4.58 -16.71
C ASN A 33 11.13 4.51 -17.00
N LEU A 34 10.39 3.95 -16.05
CA LEU A 34 8.95 3.99 -15.97
C LEU A 34 8.56 4.82 -14.74
N ILE A 35 7.89 5.96 -14.98
CA ILE A 35 7.43 6.86 -13.92
C ILE A 35 5.92 6.71 -13.77
N LEU A 36 5.47 6.41 -12.56
CA LEU A 36 4.07 6.15 -12.24
C LEU A 36 3.53 7.26 -11.33
N ALA A 37 2.36 7.81 -11.64
CA ALA A 37 1.63 8.69 -10.73
C ALA A 37 0.64 7.87 -9.89
N LYS A 38 0.74 8.00 -8.58
CA LYS A 38 -0.13 7.38 -7.57
C LYS A 38 -0.71 8.46 -6.66
N GLY A 39 -1.76 9.14 -7.13
CA GLY A 39 -2.41 10.21 -6.38
C GLY A 39 -1.51 11.43 -6.16
N SER A 40 -1.06 11.64 -4.92
CA SER A 40 -0.11 12.68 -4.52
C SER A 40 1.35 12.24 -4.57
N ASN A 41 1.64 11.02 -5.00
CA ASN A 41 3.00 10.49 -5.08
C ASN A 41 3.34 10.13 -6.51
N PHE A 42 4.63 10.15 -6.84
CA PHE A 42 5.12 9.51 -8.05
C PHE A 42 6.28 8.58 -7.75
N GLU A 43 6.31 7.45 -8.45
CA GLU A 43 7.32 6.42 -8.32
C GLU A 43 8.18 6.36 -9.58
N ILE A 44 9.50 6.28 -9.39
CA ILE A 44 10.46 6.10 -10.48
C ILE A 44 10.96 4.66 -10.43
N ASN A 45 10.74 3.94 -11.52
CA ASN A 45 11.21 2.57 -11.70
C ASN A 45 12.24 2.51 -12.82
N LEU A 46 13.25 1.66 -12.66
CA LEU A 46 14.18 1.28 -13.71
C LEU A 46 13.69 0.00 -14.36
N VAL A 47 13.64 -0.02 -15.69
CA VAL A 47 13.32 -1.23 -16.46
C VAL A 47 14.59 -2.05 -16.60
N ALA A 48 14.62 -3.22 -15.95
CA ALA A 48 15.74 -4.17 -15.99
C ALA A 48 15.32 -5.48 -16.70
N GLU A 49 16.26 -6.38 -16.95
CA GLU A 49 15.98 -7.66 -17.63
C GLU A 49 15.09 -8.60 -16.79
N ASP A 50 15.17 -8.48 -15.46
CA ASP A 50 14.43 -9.26 -14.47
C ASP A 50 13.08 -8.64 -14.07
N GLY A 51 12.78 -7.41 -14.51
CA GLY A 51 11.49 -6.75 -14.24
C GLY A 51 11.61 -5.25 -13.97
N LEU A 52 10.72 -4.73 -13.12
CA LEU A 52 10.72 -3.33 -12.71
C LEU A 52 11.39 -3.18 -11.34
N ARG A 53 12.49 -2.43 -11.29
CA ARG A 53 13.17 -2.10 -10.04
C ARG A 53 12.78 -0.71 -9.57
N LYS A 54 12.09 -0.61 -8.43
CA LYS A 54 11.75 0.67 -7.79
C LYS A 54 13.02 1.38 -7.31
N LEU A 55 13.21 2.62 -7.77
CA LEU A 55 14.34 3.47 -7.37
C LEU A 55 13.94 4.45 -6.27
N LEU A 56 12.84 5.18 -6.48
CA LEU A 56 12.40 6.24 -5.58
C LEU A 56 10.88 6.37 -5.56
N ASP A 57 10.31 6.64 -4.38
CA ASP A 57 8.91 7.06 -4.18
C ASP A 57 8.91 8.45 -3.57
N VAL A 58 8.34 9.40 -4.29
CA VAL A 58 8.46 10.82 -3.97
C VAL A 58 7.09 11.41 -3.68
N PRO A 59 6.87 11.93 -2.46
CA PRO A 59 5.65 12.66 -2.15
C PRO A 59 5.67 14.02 -2.85
N LEU A 60 4.61 14.30 -3.59
CA LEU A 60 4.29 15.62 -4.11
C LEU A 60 3.20 16.20 -3.20
N TYR A 61 3.41 17.43 -2.71
CA TYR A 61 2.41 18.12 -1.88
C TYR A 61 1.27 18.69 -2.76
N GLY A 62 0.63 17.82 -3.53
CA GLY A 62 -0.45 18.08 -4.46
C GLY A 62 -0.77 16.84 -5.31
N ARG A 63 -2.05 16.62 -5.60
CA ARG A 63 -2.49 15.50 -6.46
C ARG A 63 -2.09 15.73 -7.91
N ILE A 64 -1.48 14.73 -8.54
CA ILE A 64 -0.94 14.82 -9.91
C ILE A 64 -2.09 14.74 -10.92
N ALA A 65 -2.28 15.81 -11.69
CA ALA A 65 -3.25 15.86 -12.78
C ALA A 65 -2.61 15.52 -14.14
N VAL A 66 -1.37 15.97 -14.36
CA VAL A 66 -0.65 15.74 -15.62
C VAL A 66 0.78 15.32 -15.32
N LEU A 67 1.26 14.33 -16.08
CA LEU A 67 2.60 13.77 -16.00
C LEU A 67 3.13 13.58 -17.42
N GLU A 68 4.14 14.34 -17.82
CA GLU A 68 4.69 14.30 -19.19
C GLU A 68 6.22 14.37 -19.19
N LEU A 69 6.87 13.52 -20.00
CA LEU A 69 8.32 13.54 -20.22
C LEU A 69 8.66 14.21 -21.55
N TYR A 70 9.71 15.02 -21.55
CA TYR A 70 10.20 15.65 -22.77
C TYR A 70 11.71 15.90 -22.73
N ARG A 71 12.34 15.93 -23.90
CA ARG A 71 13.79 16.15 -24.05
C ARG A 71 14.10 17.43 -24.82
N PRO A 72 14.47 18.53 -24.14
CA PRO A 72 14.96 19.72 -24.82
C PRO A 72 16.21 19.43 -25.65
N ALA A 73 16.35 20.12 -26.78
CA ALA A 73 17.56 20.01 -27.61
C ALA A 73 18.82 20.34 -26.80
N GLY A 74 19.84 19.49 -26.88
CA GLY A 74 21.11 19.66 -26.17
C GLY A 74 21.19 19.05 -24.76
N ARG A 75 20.09 18.52 -24.21
CA ARG A 75 20.13 17.68 -23.00
C ARG A 75 20.22 16.20 -23.37
N LYS A 76 20.87 15.41 -22.51
CA LYS A 76 21.04 13.95 -22.66
C LYS A 76 19.94 13.15 -21.98
N THR A 77 19.35 13.70 -20.92
CA THR A 77 18.27 13.11 -20.12
C THR A 77 16.98 13.91 -20.30
N ASP A 78 15.86 13.25 -20.00
CA ASP A 78 14.52 13.82 -20.07
C ASP A 78 14.22 14.71 -18.86
N LEU A 79 13.33 15.68 -19.05
CA LEU A 79 12.72 16.48 -18.01
C LEU A 79 11.29 16.00 -17.77
N LEU A 80 10.88 16.01 -16.51
CA LEU A 80 9.54 15.63 -16.09
C LEU A 80 8.71 16.88 -15.80
N PHE A 81 7.68 17.11 -16.60
CA PHE A 81 6.67 18.13 -16.32
C PHE A 81 5.53 17.51 -15.51
N ILE A 82 5.22 18.14 -14.38
CA ILE A 82 4.09 17.77 -13.53
C ILE A 82 3.19 18.98 -13.37
N SER A 83 1.88 18.78 -13.55
CA SER A 83 0.85 19.71 -13.09
C SER A 83 0.00 19.04 -12.03
N THR A 84 -0.28 19.77 -10.96
CA THR A 84 -1.21 19.35 -9.91
C THR A 84 -2.65 19.69 -10.28
N GLU A 85 -3.63 19.04 -9.65
CA GLU A 85 -5.06 19.41 -9.74
C GLU A 85 -5.33 20.82 -9.22
N ARG A 86 -4.44 21.35 -8.36
CA ARG A 86 -4.46 22.74 -7.89
C ARG A 86 -3.77 23.70 -8.86
N TYR A 87 -3.55 23.28 -10.10
CA TYR A 87 -2.99 24.09 -11.19
C TYR A 87 -1.60 24.69 -10.91
N ARG A 88 -0.84 24.10 -9.98
CA ARG A 88 0.59 24.39 -9.83
C ARG A 88 1.39 23.40 -10.64
N PHE A 89 2.42 23.88 -11.31
CA PHE A 89 3.30 23.03 -12.09
C PHE A 89 4.75 23.11 -11.63
N CYS A 90 5.48 22.04 -11.89
CA CYS A 90 6.93 22.00 -11.74
C CYS A 90 7.58 21.20 -12.87
N VAL A 91 8.84 21.51 -13.13
CA VAL A 91 9.72 20.76 -14.03
C VAL A 91 10.85 20.19 -13.19
N LEU A 92 11.01 18.87 -13.26
CA LEU A 92 11.95 18.12 -12.45
C LEU A 92 13.04 17.50 -13.34
N SER A 93 14.24 17.38 -12.77
CA SER A 93 15.37 16.66 -13.36
C SER A 93 16.04 15.78 -12.30
N TRP A 94 16.65 14.68 -12.75
CA TRP A 94 17.44 13.80 -11.89
C TRP A 94 18.89 14.27 -11.78
N ASP A 95 19.44 14.27 -10.56
CA ASP A 95 20.88 14.40 -10.33
C ASP A 95 21.51 13.02 -10.06
N PRO A 96 22.36 12.51 -10.97
CA PRO A 96 22.97 11.19 -10.81
C PRO A 96 23.97 11.10 -9.66
N ASP A 97 24.61 12.21 -9.26
CA ASP A 97 25.67 12.19 -8.24
C ASP A 97 25.08 12.10 -6.82
N THR A 98 23.99 12.83 -6.58
CA THR A 98 23.28 12.86 -5.28
C THR A 98 22.12 11.88 -5.21
N SER A 99 21.67 11.35 -6.35
CA SER A 99 20.42 10.59 -6.47
C SER A 99 19.19 11.34 -5.93
N GLU A 100 19.22 12.67 -6.01
CA GLU A 100 18.12 13.54 -5.59
C GLU A 100 17.40 14.15 -6.82
N ILE A 101 16.16 14.57 -6.61
CA ILE A 101 15.36 15.27 -7.62
C ILE A 101 15.57 16.78 -7.48
N ILE A 102 15.95 17.41 -8.58
CA ILE A 102 16.12 18.86 -8.68
C ILE A 102 14.88 19.49 -9.32
N THR A 103 14.37 20.56 -8.70
CA THR A 103 13.34 21.41 -9.31
C THR A 103 14.01 22.46 -10.20
N GLU A 104 13.84 22.32 -11.51
CA GLU A 104 14.41 23.23 -12.52
C GLU A 104 13.53 24.47 -12.71
N ALA A 105 12.21 24.28 -12.69
CA ALA A 105 11.24 25.35 -12.81
C ALA A 105 9.96 25.03 -12.03
N MET A 106 9.24 26.07 -11.63
CA MET A 106 7.94 25.97 -10.96
C MET A 106 7.10 27.19 -11.27
N GLY A 107 5.78 27.06 -11.19
CA GLY A 107 4.87 28.18 -11.37
C GLY A 107 3.42 27.86 -11.04
N ASP A 108 2.58 28.89 -11.11
CA ASP A 108 1.16 28.83 -10.77
C ASP A 108 0.32 29.15 -12.02
N LEU A 109 -0.64 28.28 -12.33
CA LEU A 109 -1.58 28.42 -13.44
C LEU A 109 -2.96 28.84 -12.96
N VAL A 110 -3.18 29.02 -11.65
CA VAL A 110 -4.48 29.40 -11.08
C VAL A 110 -4.98 30.73 -11.66
N GLU A 111 -6.23 30.72 -12.11
CA GLU A 111 -6.96 31.89 -12.58
C GLU A 111 -8.11 32.19 -11.61
N ARG A 112 -8.08 33.36 -10.97
CA ARG A 112 -9.02 33.69 -9.87
C ARG A 112 -10.49 33.75 -10.29
N THR A 113 -10.75 34.04 -11.56
CA THR A 113 -12.11 34.24 -12.10
C THR A 113 -12.48 33.21 -13.17
N GLY A 114 -11.63 32.20 -13.40
CA GLY A 114 -11.85 31.18 -14.43
C GLY A 114 -12.77 30.07 -13.95
N ARG A 115 -13.68 29.61 -14.82
CA ARG A 115 -14.44 28.37 -14.59
C ARG A 115 -13.56 27.17 -14.96
N GLN A 116 -13.42 26.21 -14.06
CA GLN A 116 -12.63 25.00 -14.29
C GLN A 116 -13.15 24.22 -15.51
N ALA A 117 -12.25 23.57 -16.24
CA ALA A 117 -12.60 22.74 -17.38
C ALA A 117 -13.34 21.45 -16.92
N ASP A 118 -14.36 21.04 -17.67
CA ASP A 118 -15.22 19.89 -17.30
C ASP A 118 -14.46 18.56 -17.29
N GLN A 119 -13.39 18.44 -18.08
CA GLN A 119 -12.53 17.25 -18.18
C GLN A 119 -11.27 17.34 -17.29
N GLY A 120 -11.17 18.35 -16.43
CA GLY A 120 -9.98 18.61 -15.61
C GLY A 120 -8.83 19.27 -16.37
N CYS A 121 -7.63 19.21 -15.79
CA CYS A 121 -6.42 19.80 -16.36
C CYS A 121 -5.82 18.88 -17.42
N ALA A 122 -5.66 19.39 -18.64
CA ALA A 122 -4.91 18.72 -19.70
C ALA A 122 -3.65 19.52 -20.04
N ALA A 123 -2.55 18.85 -20.36
CA ALA A 123 -1.40 19.50 -20.98
C ALA A 123 -0.92 18.73 -22.21
N ALA A 124 -0.31 19.45 -23.14
CA ALA A 124 0.34 18.89 -24.30
C ALA A 124 1.71 19.56 -24.47
N VAL A 125 2.73 18.75 -24.72
CA VAL A 125 4.09 19.23 -24.99
C VAL A 125 4.34 19.20 -26.51
N ASP A 126 4.85 20.28 -27.07
CA ASP A 126 5.29 20.29 -28.47
C ASP A 126 6.44 19.28 -28.66
N PRO A 127 6.40 18.37 -29.66
CA PRO A 127 7.44 17.36 -29.88
C PRO A 127 8.85 17.93 -30.10
N LYS A 128 8.95 19.21 -30.49
CA LYS A 128 10.22 19.94 -30.65
C LYS A 128 10.60 20.75 -29.40
N CYS A 129 9.86 20.59 -28.31
CA CYS A 129 10.05 21.23 -27.02
C CYS A 129 10.13 22.77 -27.11
N ARG A 130 9.26 23.40 -27.91
CA ARG A 130 9.17 24.88 -28.00
C ARG A 130 8.18 25.47 -27.03
N VAL A 131 7.04 24.80 -26.81
CA VAL A 131 5.96 25.25 -25.92
C VAL A 131 5.29 24.07 -25.22
N ILE A 132 4.78 24.31 -24.01
CA ILE A 132 3.79 23.46 -23.35
C ILE A 132 2.48 24.23 -23.35
N ALA A 133 1.40 23.59 -23.79
CA ALA A 133 0.05 24.13 -23.71
C ALA A 133 -0.69 23.44 -22.58
N VAL A 134 -1.34 24.22 -21.70
CA VAL A 134 -2.12 23.72 -20.58
C VAL A 134 -3.53 24.28 -20.66
N HIS A 135 -4.52 23.40 -20.63
CA HIS A 135 -5.95 23.73 -20.60
C HIS A 135 -6.52 23.33 -19.24
N ALA A 136 -6.76 24.34 -18.40
CA ALA A 136 -7.27 24.18 -17.04
C ALA A 136 -8.62 24.87 -16.82
N TYR A 137 -8.91 25.92 -17.59
CA TYR A 137 -10.10 26.76 -17.47
C TYR A 137 -10.80 26.87 -18.81
N GLN A 138 -12.14 26.88 -18.79
CA GLN A 138 -12.94 27.02 -20.00
C GLN A 138 -12.60 28.32 -20.74
N GLY A 139 -12.33 28.21 -22.05
CA GLY A 139 -12.02 29.35 -22.93
C GLY A 139 -10.63 29.98 -22.75
N ILE A 140 -9.76 29.38 -21.93
CA ILE A 140 -8.40 29.87 -21.69
C ILE A 140 -7.39 28.75 -21.92
N LEU A 141 -6.46 28.97 -22.84
CA LEU A 141 -5.30 28.12 -23.08
C LEU A 141 -4.05 28.81 -22.52
N LYS A 142 -3.37 28.19 -21.55
CA LYS A 142 -2.12 28.71 -20.98
C LYS A 142 -0.94 28.15 -21.74
N ILE A 143 -0.08 29.03 -22.25
CA ILE A 143 1.13 28.64 -22.99
C ILE A 143 2.35 28.95 -22.13
N ILE A 144 3.19 27.92 -21.96
CA ILE A 144 4.47 27.99 -21.26
C ILE A 144 5.58 27.82 -22.32
N PRO A 145 6.24 28.90 -22.75
CA PRO A 145 7.31 28.80 -23.73
C PRO A 145 8.59 28.23 -23.12
N MET A 146 9.33 27.45 -23.90
CA MET A 146 10.64 26.92 -23.55
C MET A 146 11.74 27.65 -24.33
N LEU A 147 12.91 27.85 -23.72
CA LEU A 147 14.09 28.33 -24.43
C LEU A 147 14.54 27.27 -25.46
N HIS A 148 14.58 27.64 -26.74
CA HIS A 148 15.04 26.82 -27.86
C HIS A 148 16.06 27.57 -28.72
N ALA A 149 16.79 26.87 -29.60
CA ALA A 149 17.89 27.42 -30.40
C ALA A 149 17.54 28.65 -31.28
N GLY A 150 16.25 28.92 -31.51
CA GLY A 150 15.74 30.08 -32.26
C GLY A 150 15.29 31.28 -31.39
N ASN A 151 15.27 31.15 -30.06
CA ASN A 151 14.87 32.21 -29.12
C ASN A 151 15.80 32.26 -27.90
N THR A 152 16.94 32.92 -28.04
CA THR A 152 17.94 33.12 -26.97
C THR A 152 17.67 34.35 -26.10
N LYS A 153 16.65 35.16 -26.41
CA LYS A 153 16.25 36.36 -25.66
C LYS A 153 14.87 36.17 -25.03
N GLY A 154 14.80 35.45 -23.91
CA GLY A 154 13.62 35.49 -23.04
C GLY A 154 13.33 36.91 -22.55
N TRP A 155 12.08 37.36 -22.69
CA TRP A 155 11.63 38.72 -22.37
C TRP A 155 11.82 39.04 -20.88
N VAL A 156 12.22 40.28 -20.58
CA VAL A 156 12.45 40.81 -19.23
C VAL A 156 11.10 41.23 -18.64
N SER A 157 10.81 40.87 -17.39
CA SER A 157 9.75 41.55 -16.64
C SER A 157 10.20 42.99 -16.36
N SER A 158 9.73 43.94 -17.18
CA SER A 158 9.65 45.31 -16.74
C SER A 158 8.35 45.43 -15.95
N ARG A 159 8.41 45.27 -14.62
CA ARG A 159 7.42 45.94 -13.77
C ARG A 159 7.48 47.43 -14.12
N GLY A 160 6.32 48.01 -14.42
CA GLY A 160 6.19 49.37 -14.93
C GLY A 160 7.00 50.37 -14.12
N THR A 161 7.86 51.11 -14.82
CA THR A 161 8.43 52.36 -14.33
C THR A 161 7.51 53.49 -14.77
N ASP A 162 6.64 53.94 -13.87
CA ASP A 162 6.30 55.36 -13.84
C ASP A 162 7.45 56.10 -13.16
N SER A 163 8.02 57.04 -13.91
CA SER A 163 8.97 58.11 -13.57
C SER A 163 9.51 58.23 -12.14
N ALA A 164 10.84 58.08 -11.97
CA ALA A 164 11.74 59.13 -11.45
C ALA A 164 13.17 58.59 -11.29
N ALA A 165 14.16 59.42 -11.62
CA ALA A 165 15.58 59.10 -11.63
C ALA A 165 16.19 58.90 -10.23
N SER A 166 17.11 57.93 -10.08
CA SER A 166 18.52 58.17 -9.69
C SER A 166 19.30 56.87 -9.40
N SER A 167 20.48 56.76 -10.03
CA SER A 167 21.74 56.26 -9.45
C SER A 167 21.75 54.97 -8.60
N ALA A 168 22.32 53.87 -9.15
CA ALA A 168 23.64 53.34 -8.74
C ALA A 168 23.81 51.84 -9.04
N LYS A 169 24.81 51.55 -9.89
CA LYS A 169 25.70 50.38 -9.97
C LYS A 169 25.35 49.12 -9.15
N GLY A 170 25.01 48.06 -9.88
CA GLY A 170 25.22 46.67 -9.48
C GLY A 170 25.19 45.78 -10.72
N LYS A 171 26.36 45.45 -11.29
CA LYS A 171 26.47 44.44 -12.35
C LYS A 171 26.23 43.06 -11.71
N ALA A 172 24.99 42.58 -11.71
CA ALA A 172 24.71 41.17 -11.47
C ALA A 172 25.30 40.37 -12.65
N ALA A 173 26.14 39.39 -12.34
CA ALA A 173 26.70 38.47 -13.32
C ALA A 173 25.54 37.80 -14.08
N VAL A 174 25.55 37.93 -15.41
CA VAL A 174 24.58 37.25 -16.29
C VAL A 174 24.88 35.75 -16.21
N ARG A 175 24.07 35.00 -15.46
CA ARG A 175 24.06 33.53 -15.47
C ARG A 175 23.77 33.06 -16.90
N GLU A 176 24.63 32.24 -17.48
CA GLU A 176 24.35 31.56 -18.76
C GLU A 176 23.09 30.69 -18.58
N ARG A 177 22.06 30.96 -19.39
CA ARG A 177 20.75 30.28 -19.35
C ARG A 177 20.84 28.94 -20.08
N LYS A 178 20.30 27.88 -19.49
CA LYS A 178 20.32 26.52 -20.08
C LYS A 178 19.16 26.33 -21.07
N MET A 179 19.37 25.51 -22.11
CA MET A 179 18.33 25.17 -23.09
C MET A 179 17.22 24.34 -22.41
N GLY A 180 15.95 24.70 -22.65
CA GLY A 180 14.80 24.13 -21.95
C GLY A 180 14.36 24.86 -20.67
N GLU A 181 15.01 25.96 -20.25
CA GLU A 181 14.45 26.83 -19.19
C GLU A 181 13.12 27.44 -19.67
N LEU A 182 12.15 27.55 -18.76
CA LEU A 182 10.81 28.08 -19.04
C LEU A 182 10.82 29.62 -19.07
N ALA A 183 9.99 30.20 -19.94
CA ALA A 183 9.70 31.63 -19.98
C ALA A 183 8.35 31.96 -19.28
N ASP A 184 8.03 33.24 -19.15
CA ASP A 184 6.78 33.71 -18.54
C ASP A 184 5.55 33.13 -19.25
N VAL A 185 4.68 32.52 -18.45
CA VAL A 185 3.40 31.95 -18.90
C VAL A 185 2.49 33.07 -19.38
N PHE A 186 1.77 32.84 -20.48
CA PHE A 186 0.72 33.75 -20.93
C PHE A 186 -0.54 33.00 -21.33
N ASN A 187 -1.67 33.68 -21.20
CA ASN A 187 -2.99 33.16 -21.55
C ASN A 187 -3.30 33.51 -23.01
N ILE A 188 -3.84 32.55 -23.75
CA ILE A 188 -4.49 32.76 -25.06
C ILE A 188 -5.96 32.41 -24.92
N ARG A 189 -6.83 33.21 -25.55
CA ARG A 189 -8.26 32.91 -25.62
C ARG A 189 -8.51 31.75 -26.57
N LEU A 190 -9.31 30.78 -26.12
CA LEU A 190 -9.85 29.71 -26.94
C LEU A 190 -11.36 29.91 -27.04
N ASP A 191 -11.91 29.99 -28.24
CA ASP A 191 -13.35 30.23 -28.40
C ASP A 191 -14.17 28.95 -28.16
N GLU A 192 -13.53 27.78 -28.26
CA GLU A 192 -14.09 26.48 -27.92
C GLU A 192 -14.11 26.27 -26.40
N LEU A 193 -15.31 26.23 -25.80
CA LEU A 193 -15.49 26.09 -24.35
C LEU A 193 -15.34 24.65 -23.86
N GLN A 194 -15.86 23.67 -24.62
CA GLN A 194 -15.86 22.26 -24.23
C GLN A 194 -14.79 21.46 -24.96
N VAL A 195 -13.55 21.56 -24.46
CA VAL A 195 -12.41 20.77 -24.95
C VAL A 195 -12.37 19.41 -24.26
N HIS A 196 -12.31 18.34 -25.05
CA HIS A 196 -12.21 16.97 -24.56
C HIS A 196 -10.76 16.47 -24.52
N ALA A 197 -9.99 16.78 -25.56
CA ALA A 197 -8.59 16.38 -25.66
C ALA A 197 -7.82 17.37 -26.53
N MET A 198 -6.51 17.49 -26.28
CA MET A 198 -5.62 18.30 -27.09
C MET A 198 -4.26 17.62 -27.21
N THR A 199 -3.60 17.78 -28.37
CA THR A 199 -2.26 17.25 -28.59
C THR A 199 -1.52 18.06 -29.65
N PHE A 200 -0.19 18.12 -29.56
CA PHE A 200 0.62 18.75 -30.59
C PHE A 200 0.93 17.77 -31.72
N LEU A 201 0.77 18.24 -32.95
CA LEU A 201 1.12 17.50 -34.15
C LEU A 201 2.61 17.71 -34.49
N GLN A 202 3.26 16.66 -34.97
CA GLN A 202 4.66 16.74 -35.36
C GLN A 202 4.78 17.48 -36.71
N GLY A 203 5.33 18.70 -36.68
CA GLY A 203 5.58 19.55 -37.85
C GLY A 203 7.07 19.71 -38.18
N ASP A 204 7.36 20.35 -39.32
CA ASP A 204 8.74 20.69 -39.70
C ASP A 204 9.32 21.82 -38.83
N GLU A 205 10.65 21.94 -38.72
CA GLU A 205 11.30 22.93 -37.82
C GLU A 205 11.02 24.38 -38.20
N THR A 206 10.68 24.61 -39.46
CA THR A 206 10.34 25.92 -40.01
C THR A 206 8.89 26.33 -39.73
N GLN A 207 8.03 25.39 -39.33
CA GLN A 207 6.61 25.61 -39.10
C GLN A 207 6.31 25.95 -37.65
N ARG A 208 5.24 26.71 -37.40
CA ARG A 208 4.79 27.04 -36.04
C ARG A 208 4.30 25.77 -35.32
N PRO A 209 4.33 25.72 -33.96
CA PRO A 209 3.74 24.62 -33.21
C PRO A 209 2.26 24.46 -33.57
N LEU A 210 1.87 23.26 -33.99
CA LEU A 210 0.53 22.95 -34.47
C LEU A 210 -0.24 22.14 -33.42
N LEU A 211 -1.23 22.74 -32.79
CA LEU A 211 -2.08 22.15 -31.77
C LEU A 211 -3.36 21.61 -32.40
N ALA A 212 -3.70 20.35 -32.15
CA ALA A 212 -5.00 19.77 -32.47
C ALA A 212 -5.88 19.76 -31.21
N VAL A 213 -7.14 20.19 -31.35
CA VAL A 213 -8.12 20.29 -30.27
C VAL A 213 -9.40 19.57 -30.68
N LEU A 214 -9.86 18.66 -29.82
CA LEU A 214 -11.15 17.99 -29.91
C LEU A 214 -12.15 18.75 -29.05
N CYS A 215 -13.17 19.33 -29.68
CA CYS A 215 -14.17 20.16 -29.01
C CYS A 215 -15.60 19.69 -29.32
N GLN A 216 -16.50 19.97 -28.39
CA GLN A 216 -17.94 19.75 -28.55
C GLN A 216 -18.67 21.06 -28.80
N ASP A 217 -19.59 21.06 -29.77
CA ASP A 217 -20.45 22.21 -30.07
C ASP A 217 -21.71 22.24 -29.18
N THR A 218 -22.51 23.31 -29.28
CA THR A 218 -23.78 23.45 -28.53
C THR A 218 -24.86 22.46 -28.96
N LYS A 219 -24.66 21.73 -30.07
CA LYS A 219 -25.57 20.70 -30.59
C LYS A 219 -25.07 19.29 -30.25
N GLU A 220 -24.10 19.17 -29.34
CA GLU A 220 -23.46 17.93 -28.92
C GLU A 220 -22.71 17.15 -30.00
N ASN A 221 -22.38 17.80 -31.12
CA ASN A 221 -21.49 17.23 -32.12
C ASN A 221 -20.03 17.48 -31.72
N ARG A 222 -19.18 16.48 -31.97
CA ARG A 222 -17.74 16.58 -31.75
C ARG A 222 -17.02 16.96 -33.04
N HIS A 223 -16.01 17.81 -32.92
CA HIS A 223 -15.22 18.34 -34.04
C HIS A 223 -13.73 18.39 -33.69
N VAL A 224 -12.88 18.24 -34.71
CA VAL A 224 -11.42 18.40 -34.56
C VAL A 224 -10.97 19.66 -35.29
N LYS A 225 -10.39 20.58 -34.55
CA LYS A 225 -9.80 21.82 -35.05
C LYS A 225 -8.28 21.80 -34.86
N THR A 226 -7.56 22.39 -35.80
CA THR A 226 -6.11 22.59 -35.68
C THR A 226 -5.80 24.09 -35.55
N PHE A 227 -4.80 24.44 -34.75
CA PHE A 227 -4.38 25.81 -34.47
C PHE A 227 -2.86 25.94 -34.48
N GLU A 228 -2.33 26.97 -35.13
CA GLU A 228 -0.93 27.36 -35.03
C GLU A 228 -0.71 28.31 -33.86
N VAL A 229 0.20 27.96 -32.94
CA VAL A 229 0.52 28.77 -31.77
C VAL A 229 1.59 29.82 -32.12
N SER A 230 1.19 31.09 -32.20
CA SER A 230 2.11 32.20 -32.44
C SER A 230 2.64 32.78 -31.12
N VAL A 231 3.78 32.29 -30.65
CA VAL A 231 4.44 32.82 -29.43
C VAL A 231 4.75 34.32 -29.50
N PRO A 232 5.22 34.89 -30.64
CA PRO A 232 5.50 36.33 -30.71
C PRO A 232 4.25 37.21 -30.64
N LEU A 233 3.12 36.75 -31.19
CA LEU A 233 1.85 37.50 -31.21
C LEU A 233 0.97 37.19 -30.00
N LYS A 234 1.25 36.09 -29.28
CA LYS A 234 0.42 35.56 -28.19
C LYS A 234 -1.02 35.26 -28.60
N GLU A 235 -1.19 34.74 -29.81
CA GLU A 235 -2.49 34.42 -30.41
C GLU A 235 -2.48 33.03 -31.05
N LEU A 236 -3.67 32.41 -31.12
CA LEU A 236 -3.91 31.18 -31.89
C LEU A 236 -4.34 31.60 -33.31
N VAL A 237 -3.64 31.07 -34.30
CA VAL A 237 -4.01 31.23 -35.72
C VAL A 237 -4.69 29.94 -36.17
N GLU A 238 -5.75 30.02 -36.97
CA GLU A 238 -6.41 28.83 -37.52
C GLU A 238 -5.41 27.98 -38.32
N GLY A 239 -5.39 26.68 -38.02
CA GLY A 239 -4.47 25.71 -38.60
C GLY A 239 -4.88 25.25 -40.00
N PRO A 240 -4.09 24.34 -40.59
CA PRO A 240 -4.18 23.98 -42.00
C PRO A 240 -5.44 23.18 -42.37
N TRP A 241 -6.13 22.55 -41.42
CA TRP A 241 -7.33 21.79 -41.70
C TRP A 241 -8.28 21.69 -40.49
N TYR A 242 -9.55 21.46 -40.81
CA TYR A 242 -10.66 21.30 -39.87
C TYR A 242 -11.53 20.12 -40.32
N GLN A 243 -11.89 19.25 -39.38
CA GLN A 243 -12.84 18.17 -39.64
C GLN A 243 -14.12 18.41 -38.86
N ALA A 244 -15.20 18.64 -39.59
CA ALA A 244 -16.55 18.67 -39.04
C ALA A 244 -17.06 17.24 -38.78
N ASN A 245 -17.78 17.05 -37.67
CA ASN A 245 -18.54 15.85 -37.31
C ASN A 245 -17.68 14.58 -37.24
N VAL A 246 -17.00 14.41 -36.10
CA VAL A 246 -16.43 13.11 -35.71
C VAL A 246 -17.44 12.32 -34.89
N ASP A 247 -17.08 11.08 -34.53
CA ASP A 247 -17.90 10.26 -33.62
C ASP A 247 -18.31 11.07 -32.38
N SER A 248 -19.61 11.08 -32.04
CA SER A 248 -20.11 11.76 -30.84
C SER A 248 -19.49 11.19 -29.57
N GLY A 249 -18.96 9.96 -29.62
CA GLY A 249 -18.19 9.30 -28.57
C GLY A 249 -16.68 9.60 -28.58
N ALA A 250 -16.14 10.41 -29.50
CA ALA A 250 -14.69 10.70 -29.58
C ALA A 250 -14.12 11.35 -28.31
N ARG A 251 -13.15 10.71 -27.65
CA ARG A 251 -12.54 11.21 -26.40
C ARG A 251 -11.02 11.36 -26.44
N MET A 252 -10.34 10.69 -27.37
CA MET A 252 -8.89 10.60 -27.38
C MET A 252 -8.32 11.00 -28.74
N LEU A 253 -7.20 11.73 -28.69
CA LEU A 253 -6.41 12.15 -29.84
C LEU A 253 -5.01 11.57 -29.74
N ILE A 254 -4.56 10.86 -30.77
CA ILE A 254 -3.21 10.29 -30.83
C ILE A 254 -2.46 10.93 -32.01
N PRO A 255 -1.36 11.67 -31.77
CA PRO A 255 -0.55 12.23 -32.84
C PRO A 255 0.18 11.11 -33.60
N VAL A 256 0.11 11.15 -34.93
CA VAL A 256 0.79 10.19 -35.80
C VAL A 256 2.15 10.76 -36.21
N PRO A 257 3.25 9.99 -36.07
CA PRO A 257 4.58 10.44 -36.48
C PRO A 257 4.66 10.83 -37.97
N VAL A 258 5.54 11.77 -38.31
CA VAL A 258 5.76 12.23 -39.70
C VAL A 258 6.18 11.07 -40.61
N ALA A 259 6.87 10.06 -40.08
CA ALA A 259 7.25 8.85 -40.81
C ALA A 259 6.06 8.05 -41.37
N SER A 260 4.86 8.23 -40.80
CA SER A 260 3.59 7.63 -41.25
C SER A 260 2.66 8.61 -41.94
N GLY A 261 3.21 9.74 -42.42
CA GLY A 261 2.47 10.76 -43.14
C GLY A 261 2.07 11.94 -42.26
N GLY A 262 2.24 11.86 -40.94
CA GLY A 262 1.76 12.87 -39.99
C GLY A 262 0.24 12.84 -39.81
N GLY A 263 -0.29 13.74 -38.97
CA GLY A 263 -1.72 13.85 -38.70
C GLY A 263 -2.10 13.24 -37.35
N LEU A 264 -3.34 12.74 -37.25
CA LEU A 264 -3.99 12.41 -36.00
C LEU A 264 -4.89 11.17 -36.15
N LEU A 265 -4.91 10.31 -35.13
CA LEU A 265 -5.93 9.30 -34.92
C LEU A 265 -6.94 9.82 -33.88
N VAL A 266 -8.22 9.76 -34.23
CA VAL A 266 -9.34 10.12 -33.36
C VAL A 266 -10.05 8.83 -32.96
N ILE A 267 -10.06 8.53 -31.66
CA ILE A 267 -10.67 7.32 -31.12
C ILE A 267 -12.06 7.67 -30.56
N GLY A 268 -13.09 7.08 -31.19
CA GLY A 268 -14.51 7.15 -30.83
C GLY A 268 -14.95 6.04 -29.88
N GLU A 269 -16.26 5.86 -29.77
CA GLU A 269 -16.88 4.70 -29.08
C GLU A 269 -17.34 3.64 -30.08
N LYS A 270 -17.61 4.04 -31.33
CA LYS A 270 -18.06 3.16 -32.42
C LYS A 270 -17.07 3.11 -33.58
N THR A 271 -16.25 4.15 -33.73
CA THR A 271 -15.33 4.27 -34.87
C THR A 271 -13.95 4.78 -34.47
N ILE A 272 -12.93 4.38 -35.22
CA ILE A 272 -11.58 4.95 -35.17
C ILE A 272 -11.30 5.60 -36.52
N SER A 273 -10.80 6.84 -36.51
CA SER A 273 -10.56 7.61 -37.73
C SER A 273 -9.18 8.24 -37.78
N TYR A 274 -8.50 8.11 -38.92
CA TYR A 274 -7.23 8.76 -39.22
C TYR A 274 -7.45 9.99 -40.09
N MET A 275 -6.82 11.11 -39.72
CA MET A 275 -6.97 12.42 -40.36
C MET A 275 -5.63 13.14 -40.48
N ASN A 276 -5.34 13.66 -41.67
CA ASN A 276 -4.08 14.38 -41.94
C ASN A 276 -4.30 15.63 -42.81
N GLY A 277 -5.55 15.99 -43.10
CA GLY A 277 -5.91 17.12 -43.97
C GLY A 277 -5.53 16.99 -45.46
N ARG A 278 -4.65 16.04 -45.82
CA ARG A 278 -4.18 15.80 -47.20
C ARG A 278 -4.98 14.74 -47.94
N ILE A 279 -5.46 13.73 -47.20
CA ILE A 279 -6.27 12.62 -47.72
C ILE A 279 -7.64 12.62 -47.03
N PRO A 280 -8.69 12.05 -47.66
CA PRO A 280 -9.95 11.83 -46.97
C PRO A 280 -9.74 10.94 -45.72
N PRO A 281 -10.54 11.13 -44.65
CA PRO A 281 -10.40 10.35 -43.44
C PRO A 281 -10.54 8.85 -43.68
N VAL A 282 -9.63 8.06 -43.11
CA VAL A 282 -9.71 6.60 -43.13
C VAL A 282 -10.42 6.17 -41.84
N VAL A 283 -11.57 5.50 -41.97
CA VAL A 283 -12.44 5.16 -40.83
C VAL A 283 -12.66 3.65 -40.77
N ILE A 284 -12.56 3.09 -39.56
CA ILE A 284 -12.95 1.71 -39.26
C ILE A 284 -14.04 1.69 -38.19
N GLY A 285 -14.95 0.72 -38.29
CA GLY A 285 -15.95 0.46 -37.26
C GLY A 285 -15.42 -0.52 -36.20
N MET A 286 -15.88 -0.34 -34.96
CA MET A 286 -15.62 -1.25 -33.85
C MET A 286 -16.90 -1.54 -33.07
N LYS A 287 -16.87 -2.59 -32.24
CA LYS A 287 -17.95 -2.84 -31.27
C LYS A 287 -18.02 -1.67 -30.29
N LEU A 288 -19.23 -1.34 -29.83
CA LEU A 288 -19.45 -0.26 -28.88
C LEU A 288 -18.62 -0.51 -27.62
N THR A 289 -17.60 0.30 -27.39
CA THR A 289 -16.75 0.24 -26.19
C THR A 289 -16.04 1.58 -25.99
N ILE A 290 -15.68 1.89 -24.74
CA ILE A 290 -14.95 3.11 -24.40
C ILE A 290 -13.48 2.77 -24.25
N ILE A 291 -12.66 3.21 -25.21
CA ILE A 291 -11.19 3.13 -25.08
C ILE A 291 -10.72 4.18 -24.07
N LYS A 292 -9.98 3.75 -23.06
CA LYS A 292 -9.52 4.59 -21.94
C LYS A 292 -8.05 4.96 -22.04
N SER A 293 -7.20 4.03 -22.49
CA SER A 293 -5.75 4.22 -22.54
C SER A 293 -5.18 3.76 -23.89
N CYS A 294 -4.04 4.35 -24.25
CA CYS A 294 -3.31 3.97 -25.46
C CYS A 294 -1.80 4.00 -25.21
N ALA A 295 -1.07 3.19 -25.97
CA ALA A 295 0.39 3.21 -25.99
C ALA A 295 0.91 3.00 -27.41
N GLN A 296 1.89 3.80 -27.83
CA GLN A 296 2.59 3.60 -29.09
C GLN A 296 3.66 2.50 -28.92
N ILE A 297 3.63 1.48 -29.77
CA ILE A 297 4.64 0.40 -29.78
C ILE A 297 5.84 0.83 -30.62
N ASP A 298 5.60 1.10 -31.89
CA ASP A 298 6.65 1.42 -32.85
C ASP A 298 6.82 2.93 -32.97
N ALA A 299 8.06 3.42 -32.91
CA ALA A 299 8.37 4.85 -33.07
C ALA A 299 7.87 5.44 -34.40
N ASP A 300 7.68 4.59 -35.43
CA ASP A 300 7.14 4.99 -36.72
C ASP A 300 5.61 5.14 -36.73
N GLY A 301 4.90 4.69 -35.68
CA GLY A 301 3.43 4.75 -35.59
C GLY A 301 2.71 3.63 -36.34
N SER A 302 3.38 2.49 -36.62
CA SER A 302 2.74 1.34 -37.27
C SER A 302 1.76 0.61 -36.36
N ARG A 303 2.06 0.47 -35.07
CA ARG A 303 1.26 -0.27 -34.10
C ARG A 303 1.00 0.54 -32.83
N TYR A 304 -0.24 0.49 -32.37
CA TYR A 304 -0.68 1.07 -31.10
C TYR A 304 -1.42 0.02 -30.28
N LEU A 305 -1.20 0.00 -28.98
CA LEU A 305 -2.04 -0.73 -28.04
C LEU A 305 -3.18 0.17 -27.56
N LEU A 306 -4.38 -0.38 -27.44
CA LEU A 306 -5.57 0.29 -26.93
C LEU A 306 -6.21 -0.57 -25.83
N GLY A 307 -6.46 0.03 -24.67
CA GLY A 307 -7.17 -0.62 -23.57
C GLY A 307 -8.58 -0.05 -23.42
N ASP A 308 -9.59 -0.92 -23.31
CA ASP A 308 -10.96 -0.51 -23.03
C ASP A 308 -11.28 -0.49 -21.52
N TYR A 309 -12.45 0.06 -21.17
CA TYR A 309 -12.93 0.12 -19.79
C TYR A 309 -13.36 -1.24 -19.21
N LEU A 310 -13.53 -2.27 -20.05
CA LEU A 310 -13.83 -3.65 -19.65
C LEU A 310 -12.54 -4.47 -19.43
N GLY A 311 -11.37 -3.93 -19.74
CA GLY A 311 -10.06 -4.57 -19.64
C GLY A 311 -9.66 -5.42 -20.85
N ASN A 312 -10.35 -5.31 -21.99
CA ASN A 312 -9.85 -5.88 -23.23
C ASN A 312 -8.67 -5.05 -23.77
N LEU A 313 -7.64 -5.77 -24.19
CA LEU A 313 -6.48 -5.19 -24.86
C LEU A 313 -6.59 -5.42 -26.37
N PHE A 314 -6.43 -4.35 -27.14
CA PHE A 314 -6.44 -4.38 -28.59
C PHE A 314 -5.12 -3.85 -29.16
N VAL A 315 -4.78 -4.31 -30.35
CA VAL A 315 -3.73 -3.72 -31.19
C VAL A 315 -4.36 -3.08 -32.41
N LEU A 316 -4.05 -1.81 -32.62
CA LEU A 316 -4.37 -1.06 -33.83
C LEU A 316 -3.14 -1.07 -34.75
N VAL A 317 -3.29 -1.68 -35.92
CA VAL A 317 -2.26 -1.77 -36.94
C VAL A 317 -2.59 -0.81 -38.08
N SER A 318 -1.64 0.06 -38.41
CA SER A 318 -1.73 1.04 -39.49
C SER A 318 -0.92 0.57 -40.69
N PHE A 319 -1.61 0.27 -41.80
CA PHE A 319 -0.96 -0.08 -43.06
C PHE A 319 -0.65 1.17 -43.86
N LYS A 320 0.58 1.24 -44.39
CA LYS A 320 1.10 2.43 -45.08
C LYS A 320 1.18 2.17 -46.59
N ALA A 321 0.73 3.13 -47.38
CA ALA A 321 0.97 3.19 -48.82
C ALA A 321 1.62 4.55 -49.13
N ASN A 322 2.77 4.54 -49.82
CA ASN A 322 3.52 5.76 -50.16
C ASN A 322 3.86 6.66 -48.95
N GLY A 323 4.10 6.06 -47.77
CA GLY A 323 4.43 6.79 -46.55
C GLY A 323 3.25 7.46 -45.84
N VAL A 324 1.99 7.18 -46.25
CA VAL A 324 0.76 7.64 -45.58
C VAL A 324 -0.09 6.43 -45.20
N ILE A 325 -0.82 6.51 -44.08
CA ILE A 325 -1.74 5.45 -43.66
C ILE A 325 -2.87 5.29 -44.69
N SER A 326 -2.99 4.10 -45.27
CA SER A 326 -4.02 3.74 -46.26
C SER A 326 -5.18 2.95 -45.66
N SER A 327 -4.92 2.10 -44.67
CA SER A 327 -5.93 1.30 -43.98
C SER A 327 -5.54 1.03 -42.53
N LEU A 328 -6.55 0.82 -41.70
CA LEU A 328 -6.42 0.49 -40.29
C LEU A 328 -7.02 -0.89 -40.03
N ARG A 329 -6.47 -1.63 -39.07
CA ARG A 329 -7.04 -2.89 -38.59
C ARG A 329 -6.92 -2.95 -37.08
N LEU A 330 -8.02 -3.27 -36.42
CA LEU A 330 -8.09 -3.45 -34.98
C LEU A 330 -8.23 -4.94 -34.67
N GLU A 331 -7.35 -5.48 -33.84
CA GLU A 331 -7.39 -6.88 -33.40
C GLU A 331 -7.37 -6.97 -31.88
N ARG A 332 -8.13 -7.91 -31.31
CA ARG A 332 -8.14 -8.17 -29.87
C ARG A 332 -6.98 -9.09 -29.51
N LEU A 333 -6.15 -8.66 -28.57
CA LEU A 333 -5.02 -9.43 -28.05
C LEU A 333 -5.41 -10.34 -26.87
N GLY A 334 -6.37 -9.92 -26.04
CA GLY A 334 -6.78 -10.66 -24.86
C GLY A 334 -7.40 -9.77 -23.80
N GLU A 335 -7.36 -10.21 -22.55
CA GLU A 335 -7.93 -9.52 -21.39
C GLU A 335 -6.88 -9.25 -20.30
N THR A 336 -6.67 -7.98 -19.96
CA THR A 336 -5.77 -7.50 -18.90
C THR A 336 -6.57 -6.87 -17.77
N SER A 337 -5.94 -6.45 -16.67
CA SER A 337 -6.55 -5.48 -15.75
C SER A 337 -7.07 -4.23 -16.49
N ILE A 338 -8.07 -3.55 -15.93
CA ILE A 338 -8.66 -2.34 -16.54
C ILE A 338 -7.59 -1.23 -16.60
N ALA A 339 -7.11 -0.95 -17.81
CA ALA A 339 -5.95 -0.09 -18.04
C ALA A 339 -6.33 1.40 -17.94
N ALA A 340 -5.99 2.05 -16.82
CA ALA A 340 -6.05 3.50 -16.68
C ALA A 340 -4.89 4.18 -17.41
N ALA A 341 -3.70 3.58 -17.32
CA ALA A 341 -2.51 3.99 -18.05
C ALA A 341 -1.89 2.77 -18.74
N LEU A 342 -1.44 2.95 -19.98
CA LEU A 342 -0.82 1.91 -20.77
C LEU A 342 0.53 2.41 -21.29
N THR A 343 1.59 1.63 -21.10
CA THR A 343 2.93 2.04 -21.52
C THR A 343 3.70 0.85 -22.05
N TYR A 344 3.92 0.80 -23.37
CA TYR A 344 4.85 -0.16 -23.98
C TYR A 344 6.27 0.18 -23.53
N LEU A 345 7.05 -0.75 -22.99
CA LEU A 345 8.42 -0.50 -22.51
C LEU A 345 9.42 -0.73 -23.65
N ASP A 346 9.90 -1.97 -23.78
CA ASP A 346 10.79 -2.46 -24.83
C ASP A 346 10.70 -4.00 -24.93
N ASN A 347 11.25 -4.61 -25.98
CA ASN A 347 11.35 -6.08 -26.16
C ASN A 347 10.03 -6.85 -25.99
N GLY A 348 8.90 -6.21 -26.32
CA GLY A 348 7.57 -6.82 -26.19
C GLY A 348 6.95 -6.69 -24.80
N TYR A 349 7.64 -6.08 -23.84
CA TYR A 349 7.08 -5.80 -22.51
C TYR A 349 6.19 -4.55 -22.55
N ALA A 350 5.02 -4.61 -21.91
CA ALA A 350 4.15 -3.47 -21.71
C ALA A 350 3.66 -3.45 -20.26
N TYR A 351 3.61 -2.26 -19.69
CA TYR A 351 3.06 -2.02 -18.37
C TYR A 351 1.60 -1.58 -18.48
N VAL A 352 0.74 -2.24 -17.72
CA VAL A 352 -0.70 -1.96 -17.60
C VAL A 352 -0.93 -1.40 -16.21
N GLY A 353 -0.99 -0.06 -16.12
CA GLY A 353 -1.33 0.65 -14.89
C GLY A 353 -2.84 0.67 -14.71
N SER A 354 -3.33 0.06 -13.63
CA SER A 354 -4.76 0.06 -13.31
C SER A 354 -5.05 0.97 -12.11
N HIS A 355 -6.15 1.72 -12.21
CA HIS A 355 -6.72 2.47 -11.09
C HIS A 355 -7.66 1.57 -10.27
N TYR A 356 -8.30 0.59 -10.89
CA TYR A 356 -9.41 -0.18 -10.31
C TYR A 356 -9.08 -1.64 -9.98
N GLY A 357 -7.84 -2.04 -10.17
CA GLY A 357 -7.38 -3.42 -10.02
C GLY A 357 -5.87 -3.48 -9.98
N ASP A 358 -5.33 -4.70 -9.87
CA ASP A 358 -3.88 -4.90 -9.82
C ASP A 358 -3.23 -4.43 -11.10
N SER A 359 -2.11 -3.70 -10.98
CA SER A 359 -1.32 -3.32 -12.16
C SER A 359 -0.51 -4.52 -12.65
N GLN A 360 -0.24 -4.62 -13.94
CA GLN A 360 0.38 -5.81 -14.53
C GLN A 360 1.55 -5.44 -15.44
N LEU A 361 2.59 -6.25 -15.42
CA LEU A 361 3.63 -6.26 -16.44
C LEU A 361 3.34 -7.43 -17.39
N ILE A 362 3.08 -7.13 -18.66
CA ILE A 362 2.75 -8.14 -19.67
C ILE A 362 3.85 -8.25 -20.72
N LYS A 363 4.01 -9.44 -21.30
CA LYS A 363 4.90 -9.71 -22.42
C LYS A 363 4.09 -10.16 -23.63
N LEU A 364 4.13 -9.37 -24.70
CA LEU A 364 3.44 -9.65 -25.95
C LEU A 364 4.12 -10.80 -26.70
N SER A 365 3.30 -11.72 -27.21
CA SER A 365 3.71 -12.90 -27.98
C SER A 365 3.10 -12.85 -29.38
N ALA A 366 3.81 -13.40 -30.36
CA ALA A 366 3.29 -13.54 -31.73
C ALA A 366 2.29 -14.71 -31.85
N GLU A 367 2.48 -15.75 -31.03
CA GLU A 367 1.62 -16.92 -30.98
C GLU A 367 0.59 -16.80 -29.86
N LYS A 368 -0.58 -17.38 -30.12
CA LYS A 368 -1.67 -17.43 -29.16
C LYS A 368 -1.36 -18.49 -28.09
N GLN A 369 -1.45 -18.11 -26.82
CA GLN A 369 -1.25 -19.03 -25.71
C GLN A 369 -2.43 -19.98 -25.53
N GLU A 370 -2.28 -21.01 -24.67
CA GLU A 370 -3.34 -21.97 -24.35
C GLU A 370 -4.61 -21.31 -23.79
N ALA A 371 -4.45 -20.24 -23.00
CA ALA A 371 -5.55 -19.42 -22.47
C ALA A 371 -6.30 -18.62 -23.55
N GLY A 372 -5.72 -18.51 -24.75
CA GLY A 372 -6.30 -17.80 -25.88
C GLY A 372 -5.85 -16.34 -26.02
N ASP A 373 -4.94 -15.88 -25.17
CA ASP A 373 -4.38 -14.53 -25.23
C ASP A 373 -3.06 -14.50 -26.05
N PHE A 374 -2.76 -13.34 -26.61
CA PHE A 374 -1.51 -13.05 -27.34
C PHE A 374 -0.41 -12.47 -26.44
N PHE A 375 -0.53 -12.62 -25.12
CA PHE A 375 0.46 -12.13 -24.17
C PHE A 375 0.51 -12.99 -22.90
N GLN A 376 1.62 -12.90 -22.17
CA GLN A 376 1.79 -13.50 -20.85
C GLN A 376 1.81 -12.41 -19.78
N VAL A 377 1.14 -12.62 -18.66
CA VAL A 377 1.37 -11.80 -17.46
C VAL A 377 2.67 -12.27 -16.81
N VAL A 378 3.64 -11.36 -16.71
CA VAL A 378 4.97 -11.62 -16.13
C VAL A 378 4.95 -11.33 -14.64
N ASP A 379 4.35 -10.20 -14.26
CA ASP A 379 4.30 -9.74 -12.87
C ASP A 379 2.98 -8.99 -12.60
N THR A 380 2.53 -9.00 -11.35
CA THR A 380 1.28 -8.37 -10.89
C THR A 380 1.53 -7.59 -9.60
N TYR A 381 1.22 -6.31 -9.61
CA TYR A 381 1.40 -5.39 -8.49
C TYR A 381 0.06 -5.16 -7.77
N PRO A 382 -0.05 -5.53 -6.47
CA PRO A 382 -1.28 -5.37 -5.70
C PRO A 382 -1.79 -3.92 -5.66
N ASN A 383 -3.09 -3.76 -5.88
CA ASN A 383 -3.79 -2.49 -5.79
C ASN A 383 -5.08 -2.66 -4.96
N LEU A 384 -5.18 -1.88 -3.88
CA LEU A 384 -6.36 -1.88 -3.01
C LEU A 384 -7.48 -0.97 -3.56
N ALA A 385 -7.17 -0.13 -4.54
CA ALA A 385 -8.08 0.90 -5.01
C ALA A 385 -9.13 0.38 -6.01
N PRO A 386 -10.32 1.00 -6.03
CA PRO A 386 -10.88 1.83 -4.97
C PRO A 386 -11.32 0.97 -3.77
N ILE A 387 -11.06 1.43 -2.55
CA ILE A 387 -11.64 0.80 -1.35
C ILE A 387 -12.99 1.46 -1.09
N VAL A 388 -14.07 0.71 -1.30
CA VAL A 388 -15.43 1.27 -1.21
C VAL A 388 -16.02 1.11 0.19
N ASP A 389 -15.74 -0.02 0.83
CA ASP A 389 -16.13 -0.32 2.21
C ASP A 389 -15.14 -1.31 2.81
N PHE A 390 -15.09 -1.39 4.14
CA PHE A 390 -14.27 -2.40 4.82
C PHE A 390 -14.83 -2.73 6.21
N ALA A 391 -14.50 -3.94 6.65
CA ALA A 391 -14.73 -4.41 8.01
C ALA A 391 -13.39 -4.59 8.73
N VAL A 392 -13.36 -4.24 10.01
CA VAL A 392 -12.24 -4.54 10.91
C VAL A 392 -12.63 -5.75 11.74
N VAL A 393 -11.85 -6.81 11.68
CA VAL A 393 -12.16 -8.12 12.28
C VAL A 393 -10.93 -8.69 12.99
N ASP A 394 -11.14 -9.47 14.03
CA ASP A 394 -10.09 -10.26 14.67
C ASP A 394 -10.43 -11.75 14.49
N LEU A 395 -10.16 -12.27 13.28
CA LEU A 395 -10.50 -13.64 12.88
C LEU A 395 -9.82 -14.69 13.78
N GLU A 396 -8.66 -14.35 14.33
CA GLU A 396 -7.84 -15.27 15.11
C GLU A 396 -7.98 -15.09 16.62
N ARG A 397 -8.73 -14.05 17.05
CA ARG A 397 -8.94 -13.66 18.46
C ARG A 397 -7.65 -13.40 19.21
N GLN A 398 -6.67 -12.82 18.53
CA GLN A 398 -5.33 -12.52 19.07
C GLN A 398 -5.21 -11.09 19.60
N GLY A 399 -6.27 -10.28 19.50
CA GLY A 399 -6.22 -8.85 19.76
C GLY A 399 -5.56 -8.07 18.62
N GLN A 400 -5.40 -8.69 17.45
CA GLN A 400 -4.87 -8.06 16.25
C GLN A 400 -6.00 -7.84 15.24
N GLY A 401 -6.34 -6.57 14.97
CA GLY A 401 -7.30 -6.25 13.93
C GLY A 401 -6.74 -6.53 12.54
N GLN A 402 -7.55 -7.18 11.72
CA GLN A 402 -7.34 -7.36 10.28
C GLN A 402 -8.40 -6.55 9.54
N ILE A 403 -8.03 -5.99 8.40
CA ILE A 403 -8.98 -5.28 7.54
C ILE A 403 -9.41 -6.23 6.41
N VAL A 404 -10.71 -6.39 6.23
CA VAL A 404 -11.28 -7.01 5.03
C VAL A 404 -11.94 -5.90 4.22
N ALA A 405 -11.30 -5.52 3.13
CA ALA A 405 -11.68 -4.40 2.27
C ALA A 405 -12.38 -4.90 1.00
N CYS A 406 -13.46 -4.21 0.61
CA CYS A 406 -14.08 -4.32 -0.70
C CYS A 406 -13.32 -3.41 -1.67
N SER A 407 -12.55 -4.02 -2.56
CA SER A 407 -11.64 -3.34 -3.47
C SER A 407 -11.98 -3.61 -4.93
N GLY A 408 -11.65 -2.65 -5.78
CA GLY A 408 -11.77 -2.81 -7.23
C GLY A 408 -13.18 -2.61 -7.78
N ILE A 409 -13.30 -2.64 -9.11
CA ILE A 409 -14.59 -2.50 -9.82
C ILE A 409 -14.75 -3.56 -10.90
N GLY A 410 -15.99 -3.93 -11.20
CA GLY A 410 -16.31 -4.86 -12.28
C GLY A 410 -15.53 -6.16 -12.15
N LYS A 411 -14.84 -6.55 -13.22
CA LYS A 411 -14.05 -7.79 -13.26
C LYS A 411 -12.81 -7.80 -12.35
N ASP A 412 -12.30 -6.64 -11.97
CA ASP A 412 -11.14 -6.51 -11.07
C ASP A 412 -11.59 -6.40 -9.59
N GLY A 413 -12.89 -6.52 -9.34
CA GLY A 413 -13.46 -6.54 -7.99
C GLY A 413 -12.98 -7.74 -7.18
N SER A 414 -12.53 -7.45 -5.96
CA SER A 414 -11.87 -8.39 -5.06
C SER A 414 -12.10 -8.02 -3.58
N LEU A 415 -11.93 -9.00 -2.69
CA LEU A 415 -11.73 -8.72 -1.27
C LEU A 415 -10.22 -8.69 -1.00
N ARG A 416 -9.77 -7.66 -0.27
CA ARG A 416 -8.37 -7.53 0.16
C ARG A 416 -8.31 -7.68 1.67
N ILE A 417 -7.56 -8.67 2.13
CA ILE A 417 -7.32 -8.90 3.55
C ILE A 417 -5.97 -8.29 3.89
N VAL A 418 -5.97 -7.24 4.71
CA VAL A 418 -4.77 -6.54 5.13
C VAL A 418 -4.46 -6.91 6.56
N ARG A 419 -3.28 -7.49 6.78
CA ARG A 419 -2.77 -7.92 8.08
C ARG A 419 -1.45 -7.23 8.33
N ASN A 420 -1.18 -6.87 9.59
CA ASN A 420 0.12 -6.37 9.98
C ASN A 420 1.06 -7.54 10.27
N GLY A 421 2.25 -7.55 9.67
CA GLY A 421 3.21 -8.64 9.76
C GLY A 421 3.46 -9.34 8.43
N ILE A 422 4.50 -10.18 8.42
CA ILE A 422 5.00 -10.92 7.27
C ILE A 422 4.15 -12.18 7.05
N GLY A 423 3.69 -12.37 5.82
CA GLY A 423 2.99 -13.58 5.40
C GLY A 423 3.94 -14.74 5.12
N ILE A 424 3.39 -15.96 5.19
CA ILE A 424 4.07 -17.17 4.72
C ILE A 424 3.23 -17.75 3.60
N ASN A 425 3.83 -17.95 2.44
CA ASN A 425 3.22 -18.67 1.32
C ASN A 425 3.42 -20.17 1.56
N GLU A 426 2.36 -20.82 2.02
CA GLU A 426 2.36 -22.23 2.35
C GLU A 426 2.40 -23.09 1.07
N ILE A 427 3.40 -23.97 0.98
CA ILE A 427 3.61 -24.92 -0.12
C ILE A 427 3.07 -26.29 0.28
N ALA A 428 3.40 -26.73 1.50
CA ALA A 428 2.97 -28.01 2.04
C ALA A 428 2.67 -27.91 3.53
N GLU A 429 1.70 -28.70 3.99
CA GLU A 429 1.35 -28.84 5.40
C GLU A 429 1.17 -30.32 5.75
N LEU A 430 1.83 -30.77 6.81
CA LEU A 430 1.74 -32.13 7.32
C LEU A 430 1.25 -32.10 8.77
N GLU A 431 0.20 -32.85 9.08
CA GLU A 431 -0.33 -32.95 10.45
C GLU A 431 0.54 -33.90 11.30
N MET A 432 1.25 -33.37 12.29
CA MET A 432 2.14 -34.12 13.16
C MET A 432 2.16 -33.51 14.57
N THR A 433 1.86 -34.33 15.59
CA THR A 433 1.78 -33.87 16.97
C THR A 433 3.06 -34.18 17.76
N GLY A 434 3.45 -33.28 18.64
CA GLY A 434 4.60 -33.49 19.54
C GLY A 434 5.97 -33.26 18.91
N LEU A 435 6.02 -32.59 17.75
CA LEU A 435 7.25 -32.16 17.11
C LEU A 435 7.95 -31.09 17.97
N ARG A 436 9.25 -31.26 18.24
CA ARG A 436 10.04 -30.32 19.06
C ARG A 436 11.02 -29.50 18.27
N SER A 437 11.64 -30.07 17.25
CA SER A 437 12.70 -29.42 16.48
C SER A 437 12.84 -30.02 15.10
N VAL A 438 13.30 -29.20 14.16
CA VAL A 438 13.43 -29.54 12.74
C VAL A 438 14.79 -29.08 12.23
N TRP A 439 15.43 -29.88 11.39
CA TRP A 439 16.67 -29.51 10.69
C TRP A 439 16.60 -29.97 9.25
N SER A 440 17.21 -29.21 8.35
CA SER A 440 17.42 -29.62 6.96
C SER A 440 18.84 -30.18 6.77
N LEU A 441 18.96 -31.13 5.85
CA LEU A 441 20.22 -31.70 5.41
C LEU A 441 20.30 -31.69 3.88
N ARG A 442 21.52 -31.46 3.39
CA ARG A 442 21.90 -31.57 1.98
C ARG A 442 22.47 -32.95 1.63
N PRO A 443 22.25 -33.43 0.39
CA PRO A 443 22.76 -34.72 -0.07
C PRO A 443 24.29 -34.75 -0.19
N HIS A 444 24.93 -33.62 -0.52
CA HIS A 444 26.38 -33.47 -0.56
C HIS A 444 26.77 -32.00 -0.34
N ALA A 445 28.04 -31.72 -0.05
CA ALA A 445 28.51 -30.39 0.34
C ALA A 445 28.29 -29.32 -0.75
N GLU A 446 28.42 -29.72 -2.03
CA GLU A 446 28.23 -28.85 -3.20
C GLU A 446 26.76 -28.71 -3.65
N ALA A 447 25.83 -29.43 -3.03
CA ALA A 447 24.42 -29.34 -3.40
C ALA A 447 23.87 -27.95 -3.06
N ILE A 448 23.14 -27.38 -4.02
CA ILE A 448 22.44 -26.10 -3.85
C ILE A 448 21.15 -26.31 -3.04
N HIS A 449 20.47 -27.43 -3.25
CA HIS A 449 19.17 -27.75 -2.67
C HIS A 449 19.28 -28.78 -1.54
N ASP A 450 18.40 -28.65 -0.56
CA ASP A 450 18.21 -29.59 0.53
C ASP A 450 17.27 -30.73 0.08
N ASP A 451 17.47 -31.93 0.60
CA ASP A 451 16.66 -33.11 0.22
C ASP A 451 16.05 -33.84 1.42
N THR A 452 16.53 -33.58 2.64
CA THR A 452 16.15 -34.34 3.83
C THR A 452 15.80 -33.39 4.97
N ILE A 453 14.68 -33.66 5.64
CA ILE A 453 14.25 -32.98 6.86
C ILE A 453 14.31 -33.96 8.03
N VAL A 454 15.07 -33.61 9.06
CA VAL A 454 15.17 -34.34 10.32
C VAL A 454 14.18 -33.77 11.33
N LEU A 455 13.27 -34.61 11.82
CA LEU A 455 12.23 -34.28 12.78
C LEU A 455 12.55 -34.90 14.14
N SER A 456 12.66 -34.09 15.19
CA SER A 456 12.88 -34.58 16.56
C SER A 456 11.61 -34.51 17.38
N PHE A 457 11.25 -35.66 17.95
CA PHE A 457 10.17 -35.85 18.91
C PHE A 457 10.76 -36.09 20.31
N THR A 458 9.90 -36.32 21.29
CA THR A 458 10.34 -36.49 22.69
C THR A 458 11.27 -37.68 22.89
N ASN A 459 11.03 -38.79 22.19
CA ASN A 459 11.77 -40.05 22.35
C ASN A 459 12.21 -40.68 21.02
N GLU A 460 12.02 -40.00 19.88
CA GLU A 460 12.35 -40.55 18.57
C GLU A 460 12.75 -39.44 17.60
N THR A 461 13.43 -39.82 16.52
CA THR A 461 13.75 -38.98 15.38
C THR A 461 13.13 -39.61 14.13
N ARG A 462 12.53 -38.79 13.26
CA ARG A 462 11.97 -39.20 11.97
C ARG A 462 12.60 -38.41 10.83
N LEU A 463 12.51 -38.94 9.61
CA LEU A 463 13.08 -38.32 8.41
C LEU A 463 12.01 -38.15 7.35
N LEU A 464 11.97 -36.97 6.74
CA LEU A 464 11.24 -36.73 5.49
C LEU A 464 12.26 -36.52 4.37
N HIS A 465 11.97 -37.09 3.21
CA HIS A 465 12.74 -36.87 1.99
C HIS A 465 11.90 -36.08 0.99
N ALA A 466 12.49 -35.04 0.41
CA ALA A 466 11.89 -34.27 -0.67
C ALA A 466 12.55 -34.65 -1.99
N ASP A 467 11.73 -34.99 -2.98
CA ASP A 467 12.20 -35.25 -4.32
C ASP A 467 12.46 -33.94 -5.10
N PRO A 468 13.09 -34.00 -6.29
CA PRO A 468 13.31 -32.82 -7.12
C PRO A 468 12.03 -32.12 -7.62
N GLU A 469 10.90 -32.84 -7.63
CA GLU A 469 9.59 -32.34 -8.05
C GLU A 469 8.86 -31.62 -6.89
N GLY A 470 9.37 -31.72 -5.67
CA GLY A 470 8.86 -31.09 -4.46
C GLY A 470 7.90 -31.96 -3.64
N GLU A 471 7.74 -33.24 -3.96
CA GLU A 471 6.95 -34.19 -3.19
C GLU A 471 7.73 -34.64 -1.94
N ILE A 472 7.05 -34.62 -0.79
CA ILE A 472 7.67 -34.89 0.52
C ILE A 472 7.11 -36.19 1.08
N THR A 473 8.00 -37.15 1.31
CA THR A 473 7.65 -38.51 1.77
C THR A 473 8.42 -38.89 3.03
N GLU A 474 7.77 -39.61 3.95
CA GLU A 474 8.43 -40.14 5.14
C GLU A 474 9.33 -41.32 4.76
N THR A 475 10.57 -41.31 5.26
CA THR A 475 11.57 -42.35 4.98
C THR A 475 11.94 -43.10 6.26
N GLU A 476 11.74 -44.42 6.26
CA GLU A 476 12.14 -45.29 7.37
C GLU A 476 13.64 -45.63 7.36
N ASP A 477 14.31 -45.49 6.21
CA ASP A 477 15.75 -45.76 6.06
C ASP A 477 16.62 -44.56 6.46
N GLY A 478 16.91 -44.48 7.76
CA GLY A 478 17.85 -43.52 8.35
C GLY A 478 19.32 -43.93 8.31
N GLY A 479 19.67 -45.07 7.70
CA GLY A 479 21.04 -45.61 7.74
C GLY A 479 21.54 -45.83 9.17
N ALA A 480 22.69 -45.23 9.52
CA ALA A 480 23.27 -45.34 10.86
C ALA A 480 22.83 -44.24 11.84
N MET A 481 21.84 -43.40 11.48
CA MET A 481 21.28 -42.41 12.39
C MET A 481 20.57 -43.07 13.58
N ARG A 482 20.61 -42.39 14.74
CA ARG A 482 19.86 -42.80 15.94
C ARG A 482 18.43 -42.31 15.83
N MET A 483 17.52 -43.21 15.47
CA MET A 483 16.10 -42.93 15.30
C MET A 483 15.29 -43.13 16.60
N ASP A 484 15.83 -43.91 17.53
CA ASP A 484 15.27 -44.25 18.85
C ASP A 484 15.58 -43.22 19.96
N GLU A 485 16.28 -42.15 19.61
CA GLU A 485 16.60 -41.05 20.50
C GLU A 485 16.16 -39.70 19.90
N SER A 486 15.91 -38.72 20.78
CA SER A 486 15.63 -37.35 20.37
C SER A 486 16.92 -36.67 19.89
N THR A 487 16.90 -36.16 18.65
CA THR A 487 17.98 -35.33 18.12
C THR A 487 17.92 -33.94 18.75
N LEU A 488 19.06 -33.44 19.24
CA LEU A 488 19.23 -32.10 19.82
C LEU A 488 19.74 -31.09 18.80
N PHE A 489 20.55 -31.54 17.83
CA PHE A 489 21.10 -30.71 16.77
C PHE A 489 21.54 -31.57 15.58
N ALA A 490 21.29 -31.09 14.35
CA ALA A 490 21.83 -31.68 13.13
C ALA A 490 22.25 -30.60 12.13
N ILE A 491 23.35 -30.82 11.42
CA ILE A 491 23.84 -29.92 10.35
C ILE A 491 24.80 -30.67 9.41
N ASN A 492 24.88 -30.23 8.15
CA ASN A 492 25.96 -30.63 7.24
C ASN A 492 27.31 -30.03 7.69
N MET A 493 28.34 -30.88 7.71
CA MET A 493 29.72 -30.54 8.02
C MET A 493 30.57 -30.57 6.74
N CYS A 494 31.79 -30.06 6.82
CA CYS A 494 32.78 -30.20 5.74
C CYS A 494 33.13 -31.68 5.47
N GLY A 495 33.44 -31.99 4.20
CA GLY A 495 33.89 -33.32 3.77
C GLY A 495 32.80 -34.35 3.49
N ASP A 496 31.64 -33.91 2.96
CA ASP A 496 30.47 -34.76 2.66
C ASP A 496 30.01 -35.60 3.86
N CYS A 497 29.98 -34.94 5.02
CA CYS A 497 29.51 -35.52 6.25
C CYS A 497 28.40 -34.63 6.84
N PHE A 498 27.56 -35.22 7.67
CA PHE A 498 26.64 -34.49 8.53
C PHE A 498 26.76 -35.03 9.95
N ILE A 499 26.40 -34.21 10.92
CA ILE A 499 26.45 -34.60 12.33
C ILE A 499 25.04 -34.70 12.89
N GLN A 500 24.78 -35.75 13.65
CA GLN A 500 23.60 -35.91 14.48
C GLN A 500 24.05 -35.90 15.95
N ILE A 501 23.48 -35.02 16.77
CA ILE A 501 23.79 -34.92 18.19
C ILE A 501 22.55 -35.32 18.99
N THR A 502 22.68 -36.32 19.84
CA THR A 502 21.63 -36.78 20.77
C THR A 502 22.08 -36.57 22.22
N ALA A 503 21.25 -36.92 23.20
CA ALA A 503 21.64 -36.87 24.60
C ALA A 503 22.82 -37.83 24.93
N SER A 504 22.95 -38.93 24.18
CA SER A 504 23.92 -40.00 24.40
C SER A 504 25.27 -39.76 23.71
N GLY A 505 25.33 -38.93 22.67
CA GLY A 505 26.57 -38.69 21.94
C GLY A 505 26.42 -37.84 20.69
N ALA A 506 27.55 -37.54 20.05
CA ALA A 506 27.65 -36.85 18.77
C ALA A 506 28.15 -37.84 17.70
N TYR A 507 27.37 -38.01 16.64
CA TYR A 507 27.59 -39.00 15.58
C TYR A 507 27.87 -38.29 14.25
N LEU A 508 29.05 -38.51 13.67
CA LEU A 508 29.43 -38.00 12.37
C LEU A 508 29.18 -39.06 11.30
N LEU A 509 28.30 -38.77 10.35
CA LEU A 509 27.84 -39.68 9.31
C LEU A 509 28.22 -39.17 7.92
N SER A 510 28.45 -40.09 6.98
CA SER A 510 28.61 -39.75 5.55
C SER A 510 27.28 -39.33 4.94
N THR A 511 27.22 -38.27 4.13
CA THR A 511 25.96 -37.85 3.49
C THR A 511 25.50 -38.82 2.39
N SER A 512 26.42 -39.46 1.65
CA SER A 512 26.06 -40.36 0.54
C SER A 512 25.48 -41.70 1.01
N ASP A 513 26.14 -42.33 1.98
CA ASP A 513 25.85 -43.71 2.38
C ASP A 513 25.15 -43.77 3.74
N LYS A 514 24.98 -42.63 4.42
CA LYS A 514 24.45 -42.49 5.79
C LYS A 514 25.13 -43.42 6.81
N MET A 515 26.38 -43.82 6.54
CA MET A 515 27.19 -44.67 7.39
C MET A 515 27.91 -43.84 8.46
N LEU A 516 28.07 -44.43 9.65
CA LEU A 516 28.78 -43.79 10.76
C LEU A 516 30.29 -43.76 10.50
N ASN A 517 30.88 -42.56 10.44
CA ASN A 517 32.32 -42.38 10.33
C ASN A 517 32.99 -42.36 11.71
N HIS A 518 32.43 -41.61 12.65
CA HIS A 518 32.96 -41.48 14.01
C HIS A 518 31.85 -41.12 15.00
N SER A 519 31.98 -41.58 16.24
CA SER A 519 31.07 -41.22 17.34
C SER A 519 31.86 -40.73 18.55
N TRP A 520 31.43 -39.62 19.12
CA TRP A 520 31.91 -39.11 20.39
C TRP A 520 30.83 -39.30 21.46
N SER A 521 31.22 -39.76 22.65
CA SER A 521 30.32 -39.98 23.79
C SER A 521 30.80 -39.22 25.02
N PRO A 522 29.89 -38.65 25.83
CA PRO A 522 30.27 -37.95 27.04
C PRO A 522 30.87 -38.90 28.11
N PRO A 523 31.65 -38.39 29.07
CA PRO A 523 32.18 -39.17 30.19
C PRO A 523 31.08 -39.85 31.01
N SER A 524 31.40 -40.98 31.64
CA SER A 524 30.42 -41.83 32.35
C SER A 524 29.55 -41.05 33.35
N GLY A 525 28.23 -41.08 33.14
CA GLY A 525 27.24 -40.40 33.99
C GLY A 525 26.87 -38.98 33.54
N CYS A 526 27.53 -38.44 32.51
CA CYS A 526 27.16 -37.17 31.90
C CYS A 526 26.28 -37.39 30.65
N ARG A 527 25.37 -36.47 30.38
CA ARG A 527 24.58 -36.41 29.13
C ARG A 527 24.73 -35.05 28.46
N ILE A 528 24.58 -35.01 27.15
CA ILE A 528 24.55 -33.76 26.39
C ILE A 528 23.21 -33.07 26.66
N ILE A 529 23.25 -31.80 27.09
CA ILE A 529 22.05 -30.99 27.36
C ILE A 529 21.74 -30.04 26.22
N GLN A 530 22.77 -29.47 25.59
CA GLN A 530 22.62 -28.56 24.46
C GLN A 530 23.85 -28.64 23.56
N ALA A 531 23.68 -28.33 22.29
CA ALA A 531 24.74 -28.31 21.30
C ALA A 531 24.54 -27.16 20.30
N SER A 532 25.65 -26.65 19.79
CA SER A 532 25.69 -25.78 18.60
C SER A 532 26.89 -26.20 17.75
N ALA A 533 26.73 -26.18 16.43
CA ALA A 533 27.79 -26.54 15.51
C ALA A 533 27.74 -25.63 14.28
N ASN A 534 28.92 -25.40 13.71
CA ASN A 534 29.10 -24.82 12.38
C ASN A 534 29.72 -25.87 11.45
N SER A 535 30.07 -25.51 10.22
CA SER A 535 30.58 -26.48 9.23
C SER A 535 31.87 -27.25 9.62
N THR A 536 32.62 -26.77 10.63
CA THR A 536 33.92 -27.36 11.04
C THR A 536 34.04 -27.62 12.54
N GLN A 537 33.30 -26.90 13.38
CA GLN A 537 33.40 -26.91 14.84
C GLN A 537 32.09 -27.35 15.49
N VAL A 538 32.19 -28.07 16.60
CA VAL A 538 31.06 -28.53 17.41
C VAL A 538 31.30 -28.13 18.86
N LEU A 539 30.30 -27.50 19.47
CA LEU A 539 30.29 -27.10 20.87
C LEU A 539 29.20 -27.87 21.60
N LEU A 540 29.59 -28.59 22.65
CA LEU A 540 28.68 -29.41 23.46
C LEU A 540 28.65 -28.91 24.90
N ALA A 541 27.46 -28.72 25.43
CA ALA A 541 27.22 -28.52 26.86
C ALA A 541 26.76 -29.83 27.49
N LEU A 542 27.44 -30.25 28.56
CA LEU A 542 27.13 -31.47 29.30
C LEU A 542 26.49 -31.16 30.65
N SER A 543 25.74 -32.12 31.19
CA SER A 543 25.29 -32.10 32.58
C SER A 543 26.47 -31.99 33.56
N GLY A 544 26.35 -31.14 34.58
CA GLY A 544 27.45 -30.89 35.54
C GLY A 544 28.39 -29.75 35.14
N CYS A 545 27.89 -28.78 34.36
CA CYS A 545 28.58 -27.53 33.98
C CYS A 545 29.87 -27.70 33.16
N HIS A 546 29.96 -28.75 32.33
CA HIS A 546 31.11 -28.96 31.44
C HIS A 546 30.81 -28.49 30.02
N LEU A 547 31.77 -27.82 29.38
CA LEU A 547 31.78 -27.50 27.96
C LEU A 547 32.87 -28.30 27.25
N VAL A 548 32.52 -28.86 26.10
CA VAL A 548 33.45 -29.60 25.25
C VAL A 548 33.47 -28.94 23.87
N TYR A 549 34.67 -28.62 23.40
CA TYR A 549 34.91 -28.13 22.06
C TYR A 549 35.54 -29.23 21.21
N LEU A 550 34.82 -29.64 20.17
CA LEU A 550 35.27 -30.62 19.17
C LEU A 550 35.51 -29.92 17.83
N GLN A 551 36.48 -30.42 17.07
CA GLN A 551 36.75 -30.00 15.70
C GLN A 551 36.74 -31.20 14.77
N VAL A 552 36.13 -31.05 13.59
CA VAL A 552 36.15 -32.09 12.57
C VAL A 552 37.43 -31.97 11.77
N ASN A 553 38.20 -33.05 11.75
CA ASN A 553 39.36 -33.16 10.87
C ASN A 553 38.91 -33.58 9.46
N GLN A 554 39.04 -32.68 8.48
CA GLN A 554 38.58 -32.89 7.11
C GLN A 554 39.18 -34.11 6.42
N GLN A 555 40.42 -34.48 6.76
CA GLN A 555 41.13 -35.58 6.10
C GLN A 555 40.78 -36.93 6.71
N SER A 556 40.68 -37.01 8.04
CA SER A 556 40.38 -38.25 8.75
C SER A 556 38.88 -38.49 8.96
N ARG A 557 38.03 -37.47 8.78
CA ARG A 557 36.59 -37.49 9.09
C ARG A 557 36.31 -37.98 10.52
N VAL A 558 37.14 -37.53 11.45
CA VAL A 558 37.06 -37.85 12.89
C VAL A 558 36.72 -36.57 13.67
N LEU A 559 35.94 -36.74 14.75
CA LEU A 559 35.70 -35.69 15.74
C LEU A 559 36.85 -35.68 16.74
N GLU A 560 37.69 -34.64 16.71
CA GLU A 560 38.80 -34.48 17.65
C GLU A 560 38.38 -33.55 18.79
N GLU A 561 38.57 -34.00 20.04
CA GLU A 561 38.35 -33.17 21.22
C GLU A 561 39.54 -32.22 21.43
N VAL A 562 39.31 -30.93 21.19
CA VAL A 562 40.36 -29.91 21.25
C VAL A 562 40.57 -29.44 22.69
N SER A 563 39.48 -29.19 23.41
CA SER A 563 39.54 -28.71 24.79
C SER A 563 38.23 -28.92 25.53
N THR A 564 38.32 -29.02 26.86
CA THR A 564 37.19 -29.14 27.79
C THR A 564 37.40 -28.20 28.97
N THR A 565 36.31 -27.62 29.48
CA THR A 565 36.36 -26.72 30.65
C THR A 565 35.11 -26.90 31.51
N GLN A 566 35.20 -26.47 32.77
CA GLN A 566 34.07 -26.47 33.72
C GLN A 566 33.72 -25.03 34.11
N ILE A 567 32.43 -24.68 34.02
CA ILE A 567 31.90 -23.35 34.37
C ILE A 567 31.22 -23.39 35.75
N GLU A 568 31.15 -22.22 36.41
CA GLU A 568 30.57 -22.04 37.74
C GLU A 568 29.07 -22.37 37.83
N HIS A 569 28.31 -22.10 36.76
CA HIS A 569 26.85 -22.27 36.72
C HIS A 569 26.42 -23.26 35.63
N GLU A 570 25.23 -23.84 35.79
CA GLU A 570 24.64 -24.69 34.75
C GLU A 570 24.42 -23.90 33.45
N ILE A 571 24.61 -24.57 32.33
CA ILE A 571 24.52 -23.97 30.99
C ILE A 571 23.10 -24.15 30.48
N SER A 572 22.47 -23.06 30.04
CA SER A 572 21.12 -23.07 29.49
C SER A 572 21.08 -23.09 27.97
N CYS A 573 22.04 -22.44 27.31
CA CYS A 573 22.14 -22.39 25.86
C CYS A 573 23.57 -22.08 25.40
N VAL A 574 23.93 -22.51 24.19
CA VAL A 574 25.26 -22.29 23.60
C VAL A 574 25.16 -21.94 22.13
N ASP A 575 26.11 -21.14 21.63
CA ASP A 575 26.25 -20.86 20.20
C ASP A 575 27.71 -20.67 19.76
N ILE A 576 28.02 -21.09 18.53
CA ILE A 576 29.35 -21.03 17.89
C ILE A 576 29.26 -20.59 16.42
N ALA A 577 28.26 -19.78 16.09
CA ALA A 577 28.09 -19.28 14.74
C ALA A 577 29.29 -18.40 14.31
N PRO A 578 29.85 -18.62 13.11
CA PRO A 578 30.94 -17.80 12.61
C PRO A 578 30.47 -16.40 12.20
N LEU A 579 31.26 -15.37 12.49
CA LEU A 579 30.96 -13.97 12.13
C LEU A 579 31.59 -13.56 10.80
N ASP A 580 32.92 -13.66 10.68
CA ASP A 580 33.69 -13.18 9.52
C ASP A 580 34.45 -14.28 8.78
N SER A 581 34.71 -15.42 9.43
CA SER A 581 35.59 -16.48 8.91
C SER A 581 34.93 -17.85 9.00
N ALA A 582 35.42 -18.85 8.26
CA ALA A 582 34.87 -20.21 8.29
C ALA A 582 34.97 -20.90 9.67
N VAL A 583 35.80 -20.36 10.57
CA VAL A 583 36.02 -20.85 11.93
C VAL A 583 35.66 -19.74 12.92
N SER A 584 34.94 -20.09 13.98
CA SER A 584 34.67 -19.15 15.06
C SER A 584 35.80 -19.13 16.08
N ASN A 585 36.26 -17.94 16.44
CA ASN A 585 37.24 -17.70 17.50
C ASN A 585 36.57 -17.48 18.87
N VAL A 586 35.24 -17.33 18.90
CA VAL A 586 34.46 -17.06 20.09
C VAL A 586 33.27 -18.01 20.19
N CYS A 587 32.87 -18.33 21.41
CA CYS A 587 31.59 -18.98 21.67
C CYS A 587 30.81 -18.21 22.72
N VAL A 588 29.49 -18.34 22.65
CA VAL A 588 28.58 -17.68 23.58
C VAL A 588 27.87 -18.73 24.40
N VAL A 589 27.77 -18.49 25.70
CA VAL A 589 27.10 -19.37 26.64
C VAL A 589 26.11 -18.59 27.49
N GLY A 590 24.87 -19.08 27.54
CA GLY A 590 23.87 -18.65 28.50
C GLY A 590 23.95 -19.52 29.75
N LEU A 591 23.87 -18.89 30.92
CA LEU A 591 24.04 -19.54 32.21
C LEU A 591 22.79 -19.37 33.08
N TRP A 592 22.57 -20.31 33.99
CA TRP A 592 21.55 -20.21 35.03
C TRP A 592 21.99 -19.25 36.14
N GLY A 593 21.04 -18.58 36.80
CA GLY A 593 21.29 -17.68 37.93
C GLY A 593 21.96 -16.36 37.54
N GLU A 594 22.86 -15.84 38.38
CA GLU A 594 23.55 -14.55 38.18
C GLU A 594 24.50 -14.51 36.97
N GLY A 595 24.75 -15.66 36.34
CA GLY A 595 25.73 -15.83 35.27
C GLY A 595 25.37 -15.15 33.94
N GLY A 596 24.09 -14.90 33.67
CA GLY A 596 23.60 -14.21 32.48
C GLY A 596 24.12 -14.82 31.17
N VAL A 597 24.75 -13.98 30.32
CA VAL A 597 25.40 -14.41 29.07
C VAL A 597 26.89 -14.08 29.11
N GLN A 598 27.71 -15.03 28.68
CA GLN A 598 29.17 -14.90 28.61
C GLN A 598 29.69 -15.18 27.20
N VAL A 599 30.65 -14.38 26.77
CA VAL A 599 31.41 -14.58 25.53
C VAL A 599 32.79 -15.11 25.91
N LEU A 600 33.16 -16.29 25.40
CA LEU A 600 34.41 -16.98 25.71
C LEU A 600 35.28 -17.09 24.45
N ALA A 601 36.60 -16.97 24.62
CA ALA A 601 37.58 -17.14 23.54
C ALA A 601 37.93 -18.61 23.31
N LEU A 602 37.75 -19.14 22.11
CA LEU A 602 38.15 -20.49 21.73
C LEU A 602 39.61 -20.51 21.20
N PRO A 603 40.43 -21.52 21.55
CA PRO A 603 40.17 -22.67 22.42
C PRO A 603 40.51 -22.41 23.91
N SER A 604 40.87 -21.18 24.29
CA SER A 604 41.41 -20.87 25.63
C SER A 604 40.38 -20.83 26.77
N TRP A 605 39.10 -20.70 26.46
CA TRP A 605 37.98 -20.49 27.39
C TRP A 605 38.06 -19.23 28.25
N ASN A 606 38.93 -18.28 27.92
CA ASN A 606 39.00 -17.00 28.63
C ASN A 606 37.72 -16.19 28.39
N ALA A 607 37.11 -15.69 29.46
CA ALA A 607 35.94 -14.82 29.37
C ALA A 607 36.33 -13.44 28.84
N ILE A 608 35.75 -13.08 27.70
CA ILE A 608 35.92 -11.79 27.03
C ILE A 608 34.91 -10.78 27.59
N ALA A 609 33.65 -11.20 27.70
CA ALA A 609 32.55 -10.38 28.18
C ALA A 609 31.59 -11.21 29.06
N LYS A 610 31.05 -10.59 30.10
CA LYS A 610 30.04 -11.16 31.00
C LYS A 610 28.97 -10.11 31.24
N GLU A 611 27.74 -10.42 30.84
CA GLU A 611 26.58 -9.51 30.94
C GLU A 611 25.45 -10.20 31.71
N SER A 612 24.95 -9.53 32.75
CA SER A 612 23.84 -10.03 33.56
C SER A 612 22.49 -9.57 32.95
N LEU A 613 21.63 -10.53 32.59
CA LEU A 613 20.36 -10.28 31.87
C LEU A 613 19.10 -10.22 32.76
N GLY A 614 19.27 -10.32 34.07
CA GLY A 614 18.20 -10.40 35.08
C GLY A 614 18.32 -11.68 35.92
N GLU A 615 17.84 -11.64 37.17
CA GLU A 615 18.04 -12.74 38.14
C GLU A 615 16.93 -13.81 38.10
N GLU A 616 15.72 -13.45 37.63
CA GLU A 616 14.54 -14.32 37.73
C GLU A 616 14.31 -15.23 36.52
N VAL A 617 14.76 -14.84 35.31
CA VAL A 617 14.47 -15.55 34.06
C VAL A 617 15.77 -15.91 33.33
N ILE A 618 15.93 -17.20 33.01
CA ILE A 618 17.13 -17.73 32.36
C ILE A 618 17.12 -17.50 30.83
N PRO A 619 18.30 -17.32 30.20
CA PRO A 619 18.42 -17.33 28.74
C PRO A 619 18.13 -18.72 28.18
N ARG A 620 17.36 -18.81 27.10
CA ARG A 620 16.96 -20.07 26.44
C ARG A 620 17.56 -20.22 25.04
N SER A 621 17.91 -19.12 24.39
CA SER A 621 18.56 -19.13 23.08
C SER A 621 19.54 -17.97 22.98
N VAL A 622 20.71 -18.22 22.41
CA VAL A 622 21.71 -17.20 22.06
C VAL A 622 22.14 -17.42 20.62
N HIS A 623 22.42 -16.35 19.89
CA HIS A 623 22.93 -16.45 18.54
C HIS A 623 23.85 -15.29 18.18
N LEU A 624 24.97 -15.60 17.51
CA LEU A 624 25.87 -14.64 16.88
C LEU A 624 25.50 -14.46 15.40
N ALA A 625 25.37 -13.23 14.96
CA ALA A 625 25.07 -12.94 13.56
C ALA A 625 25.67 -11.62 13.08
N THR A 626 25.97 -11.56 11.78
CA THR A 626 26.46 -10.36 11.11
C THR A 626 25.35 -9.79 10.21
N PHE A 627 25.00 -8.53 10.44
CA PHE A 627 24.00 -7.79 9.69
C PHE A 627 24.64 -6.53 9.07
N ASP A 628 24.54 -6.34 7.75
CA ASP A 628 25.10 -5.19 7.03
C ASP A 628 26.57 -4.86 7.40
N GLY A 629 27.39 -5.89 7.70
CA GLY A 629 28.78 -5.75 8.11
C GLY A 629 29.02 -5.45 9.60
N VAL A 630 27.98 -5.44 10.43
CA VAL A 630 28.06 -5.25 11.89
C VAL A 630 27.71 -6.57 12.59
N ALA A 631 28.55 -7.00 13.54
CA ALA A 631 28.30 -8.20 14.33
C ALA A 631 27.41 -7.92 15.54
N TYR A 632 26.48 -8.82 15.81
CA TYR A 632 25.53 -8.75 16.91
C TYR A 632 25.50 -10.05 17.70
N LEU A 633 25.29 -9.90 19.01
CA LEU A 633 24.89 -10.98 19.90
C LEU A 633 23.41 -10.79 20.27
N LEU A 634 22.61 -11.80 19.99
CA LEU A 634 21.22 -11.89 20.41
C LEU A 634 21.07 -12.90 21.54
N ALA A 635 20.37 -12.51 22.61
CA ALA A 635 20.11 -13.35 23.77
C ALA A 635 18.63 -13.32 24.14
N ALA A 636 17.94 -14.44 23.94
CA ALA A 636 16.53 -14.63 24.22
C ALA A 636 16.33 -15.32 25.56
N LEU A 637 15.44 -14.76 26.39
CA LEU A 637 15.03 -15.27 27.69
C LEU A 637 13.79 -16.19 27.59
N GLY A 638 13.49 -16.89 28.67
CA GLY A 638 12.33 -17.77 28.78
C GLY A 638 10.96 -17.07 28.87
N ASP A 639 10.93 -15.77 29.11
CA ASP A 639 9.73 -14.94 29.23
C ASP A 639 9.37 -14.20 27.93
N GLY A 640 10.06 -14.51 26.82
CA GLY A 640 9.87 -13.83 25.55
C GLY A 640 10.67 -12.54 25.38
N THR A 641 11.50 -12.15 26.36
CA THR A 641 12.42 -11.01 26.23
C THR A 641 13.62 -11.36 25.34
N LEU A 642 13.95 -10.49 24.39
CA LEU A 642 15.18 -10.50 23.60
C LEU A 642 16.10 -9.33 23.98
N TYR A 643 17.35 -9.64 24.28
CA TYR A 643 18.43 -8.67 24.34
C TYR A 643 19.26 -8.70 23.06
N ASN A 644 19.61 -7.53 22.54
CA ASN A 644 20.60 -7.38 21.49
C ASN A 644 21.81 -6.60 22.00
N PHE A 645 22.99 -6.97 21.51
CA PHE A 645 24.25 -6.31 21.79
C PHE A 645 25.02 -6.17 20.48
N MET A 646 25.61 -5.01 20.23
CA MET A 646 26.62 -4.88 19.17
C MET A 646 27.92 -5.47 19.66
N MET A 647 28.54 -6.31 18.83
CA MET A 647 29.80 -6.97 19.13
C MET A 647 30.88 -6.52 18.17
N ASP A 648 32.08 -6.26 18.69
CA ASP A 648 33.27 -6.12 17.85
C ASP A 648 33.77 -7.52 17.44
N ALA A 649 33.76 -7.81 16.14
CA ALA A 649 34.13 -9.11 15.59
C ALA A 649 35.57 -9.52 15.91
N THR A 650 36.46 -8.56 16.16
CA THR A 650 37.88 -8.83 16.47
C THR A 650 38.15 -9.01 17.96
N THR A 651 37.52 -8.19 18.80
CA THR A 651 37.78 -8.19 20.25
C THR A 651 36.76 -9.00 21.05
N GLY A 652 35.57 -9.27 20.50
CA GLY A 652 34.47 -9.94 21.19
C GLY A 652 33.80 -9.11 22.28
N THR A 653 34.10 -7.80 22.36
CA THR A 653 33.51 -6.91 23.37
C THR A 653 32.09 -6.50 22.99
N LEU A 654 31.20 -6.48 23.97
CA LEU A 654 29.79 -6.14 23.80
C LEU A 654 29.53 -4.65 24.09
N ARG A 655 28.66 -4.02 23.29
CA ARG A 655 28.24 -2.62 23.40
C ARG A 655 26.76 -2.48 23.07
N ASP A 656 26.17 -1.34 23.42
CA ASP A 656 24.80 -0.93 23.06
C ASP A 656 23.72 -1.98 23.33
N ARG A 657 23.59 -2.37 24.60
CA ARG A 657 22.53 -3.26 25.07
C ARG A 657 21.14 -2.68 24.81
N ARG A 658 20.30 -3.38 24.05
CA ARG A 658 18.86 -3.08 23.93
C ARG A 658 18.01 -4.26 24.37
N LYS A 659 16.86 -3.97 24.97
CA LYS A 659 15.86 -4.93 25.45
C LYS A 659 14.57 -4.77 24.66
N ILE A 660 14.03 -5.87 24.18
CA ILE A 660 12.78 -5.94 23.41
C ILE A 660 11.99 -7.15 23.92
N SER A 661 10.66 -7.08 23.95
CA SER A 661 9.81 -8.23 24.24
C SER A 661 9.17 -8.69 22.94
N LEU A 662 9.39 -9.95 22.57
CA LEU A 662 8.83 -10.55 21.36
C LEU A 662 7.55 -11.32 21.66
N GLY A 663 7.43 -11.90 22.86
CA GLY A 663 6.27 -12.71 23.25
C GLY A 663 6.25 -12.97 24.75
N THR A 664 5.53 -14.02 25.16
CA THR A 664 5.51 -14.49 26.56
C THR A 664 6.16 -15.87 26.72
N GLN A 665 6.37 -16.58 25.61
CA GLN A 665 7.01 -17.89 25.59
C GLN A 665 8.52 -17.81 25.29
N PRO A 666 9.30 -18.86 25.61
CA PRO A 666 10.71 -18.95 25.24
C PRO A 666 10.92 -18.77 23.74
N VAL A 667 11.94 -17.99 23.36
CA VAL A 667 12.26 -17.71 21.95
C VAL A 667 13.42 -18.59 21.49
N ALA A 668 13.27 -19.27 20.35
CA ALA A 668 14.34 -19.96 19.66
C ALA A 668 14.80 -19.15 18.43
N LEU A 669 16.09 -18.80 18.38
CA LEU A 669 16.68 -18.00 17.30
C LEU A 669 17.29 -18.90 16.23
N ARG A 670 16.93 -18.68 14.96
CA ARG A 670 17.42 -19.46 13.82
C ARG A 670 17.75 -18.56 12.62
N PRO A 671 18.99 -18.63 12.07
CA PRO A 671 19.34 -17.86 10.90
C PRO A 671 18.70 -18.46 9.64
N PHE A 672 18.31 -17.61 8.70
CA PHE A 672 17.92 -18.00 7.35
C PHE A 672 18.31 -16.90 6.36
N ARG A 673 18.27 -17.24 5.07
CA ARG A 673 18.54 -16.28 4.00
C ARG A 673 17.22 -15.85 3.37
N GLY A 674 16.96 -14.55 3.32
CA GLY A 674 15.75 -14.01 2.70
C GLY A 674 15.79 -14.09 1.18
N ALA A 675 14.65 -13.83 0.54
CA ALA A 675 14.54 -13.70 -0.91
C ALA A 675 15.43 -12.56 -1.47
N ASP A 676 15.72 -11.55 -0.64
CA ASP A 676 16.67 -10.46 -0.91
C ASP A 676 18.15 -10.89 -0.90
N GLY A 677 18.42 -12.16 -0.58
CA GLY A 677 19.76 -12.73 -0.49
C GLY A 677 20.55 -12.29 0.75
N ARG A 678 19.92 -11.60 1.71
CA ARG A 678 20.54 -11.17 2.98
C ARG A 678 20.27 -12.17 4.09
N ASN A 679 21.09 -12.08 5.15
CA ASN A 679 20.93 -12.91 6.34
C ASN A 679 19.90 -12.28 7.28
N HIS A 680 18.90 -13.08 7.65
CA HIS A 680 17.86 -12.74 8.61
C HIS A 680 17.85 -13.76 9.74
N ILE A 681 17.25 -13.40 10.87
CA ILE A 681 17.05 -14.32 11.99
C ILE A 681 15.57 -14.45 12.26
N PHE A 682 15.09 -15.68 12.35
CA PHE A 682 13.75 -15.98 12.78
C PHE A 682 13.76 -16.27 14.28
N ALA A 683 12.93 -15.55 15.01
CA ALA A 683 12.64 -15.77 16.42
C ALA A 683 11.34 -16.57 16.52
N ALA A 684 11.46 -17.88 16.71
CA ALA A 684 10.35 -18.81 16.91
C ALA A 684 9.84 -18.71 18.35
N SER A 685 8.55 -18.41 18.53
CA SER A 685 7.89 -18.21 19.82
C SER A 685 6.35 -18.23 19.65
N ASP A 686 5.60 -17.83 20.68
CA ASP A 686 4.15 -17.54 20.62
C ASP A 686 3.84 -16.28 19.79
N ARG A 687 4.86 -15.51 19.44
CA ARG A 687 4.81 -14.40 18.50
C ARG A 687 6.03 -14.48 17.57
N PRO A 688 5.96 -15.32 16.52
CA PRO A 688 7.09 -15.52 15.63
C PRO A 688 7.48 -14.19 14.97
N THR A 689 8.77 -13.88 14.95
CA THR A 689 9.29 -12.58 14.51
C THR A 689 10.51 -12.76 13.60
N VAL A 690 10.57 -12.06 12.48
CA VAL A 690 11.79 -11.93 11.66
C VAL A 690 12.57 -10.69 12.10
N ILE A 691 13.85 -10.91 12.37
CA ILE A 691 14.85 -9.90 12.73
C ILE A 691 15.76 -9.71 11.53
N TYR A 692 15.84 -8.48 11.03
CA TYR A 692 16.65 -8.12 9.87
C TYR A 692 17.29 -6.75 10.08
N SER A 693 18.27 -6.40 9.24
CA SER A 693 18.86 -5.06 9.24
C SER A 693 18.48 -4.30 7.99
N SER A 694 18.10 -3.03 8.19
CA SER A 694 17.95 -2.04 7.14
C SER A 694 18.64 -0.76 7.59
N ASN A 695 19.49 -0.20 6.73
CA ASN A 695 20.30 0.98 7.04
C ASN A 695 21.11 0.85 8.35
N GLN A 696 21.73 -0.31 8.59
CA GLN A 696 22.50 -0.62 9.80
C GLN A 696 21.69 -0.54 11.12
N LYS A 697 20.36 -0.66 11.03
CA LYS A 697 19.47 -0.75 12.20
C LYS A 697 18.71 -2.08 12.15
N LEU A 698 18.64 -2.74 13.30
CA LEU A 698 17.82 -3.94 13.47
C LEU A 698 16.33 -3.58 13.52
N LEU A 699 15.55 -4.24 12.69
CA LEU A 699 14.11 -4.18 12.61
C LEU A 699 13.51 -5.54 12.98
N TYR A 700 12.28 -5.50 13.49
CA TYR A 700 11.55 -6.64 14.02
C TYR A 700 10.17 -6.65 13.37
N SER A 701 9.86 -7.71 12.65
CA SER A 701 8.58 -7.83 11.96
C SER A 701 7.93 -9.16 12.34
N ASN A 702 6.73 -9.07 12.93
CA ASN A 702 5.96 -10.25 13.30
C ASN A 702 5.60 -11.05 12.07
N VAL A 703 5.50 -12.36 12.23
CA VAL A 703 5.07 -13.31 11.20
C VAL A 703 3.64 -13.70 11.52
N ASN A 704 2.79 -13.80 10.50
CA ASN A 704 1.35 -14.08 10.63
C ASN A 704 1.08 -15.57 10.94
N LEU A 705 1.69 -16.09 11.99
CA LEU A 705 1.49 -17.44 12.53
C LEU A 705 1.26 -17.36 14.05
N LYS A 706 0.40 -18.25 14.56
CA LYS A 706 0.05 -18.32 15.98
C LYS A 706 1.23 -18.63 16.88
N GLU A 707 1.96 -19.68 16.54
CA GLU A 707 3.06 -20.19 17.36
C GLU A 707 3.98 -20.99 16.45
N VAL A 708 5.28 -20.75 16.59
CA VAL A 708 6.32 -21.54 15.94
C VAL A 708 7.26 -22.01 17.05
N ILE A 709 7.39 -23.32 17.19
CA ILE A 709 8.28 -23.94 18.16
C ILE A 709 9.72 -23.88 17.65
N HIS A 710 9.89 -24.20 16.36
CA HIS A 710 11.20 -24.31 15.74
C HIS A 710 11.13 -24.05 14.23
N MET A 711 12.22 -23.56 13.66
CA MET A 711 12.33 -23.24 12.23
C MET A 711 13.68 -23.71 11.70
N THR A 712 13.70 -24.23 10.48
CA THR A 712 14.93 -24.42 9.71
C THR A 712 14.77 -23.91 8.28
N PRO A 713 15.79 -23.28 7.68
CA PRO A 713 15.80 -23.05 6.24
C PRO A 713 15.73 -24.38 5.51
N PHE A 714 14.95 -24.46 4.44
CA PHE A 714 14.78 -25.67 3.64
C PHE A 714 14.73 -25.31 2.15
N ASN A 715 15.89 -25.28 1.50
CA ASN A 715 16.03 -24.81 0.13
C ASN A 715 15.64 -25.91 -0.88
N LEU A 716 14.38 -25.94 -1.29
CA LEU A 716 13.87 -26.90 -2.28
C LEU A 716 14.22 -26.50 -3.71
N ALA A 717 14.31 -27.49 -4.61
CA ALA A 717 14.44 -27.23 -6.05
C ALA A 717 13.15 -26.60 -6.63
N ALA A 718 12.00 -27.10 -6.19
CA ALA A 718 10.67 -26.58 -6.57
C ALA A 718 10.38 -25.20 -5.98
N ALA A 719 10.96 -24.88 -4.81
CA ALA A 719 10.75 -23.62 -4.11
C ALA A 719 12.04 -23.14 -3.42
N PRO A 720 12.85 -22.33 -4.12
CA PRO A 720 14.07 -21.78 -3.55
C PRO A 720 13.77 -20.91 -2.32
N ASN A 721 14.65 -20.95 -1.30
CA ASN A 721 14.53 -20.21 -0.05
C ASN A 721 13.28 -20.52 0.81
N ALA A 722 12.66 -21.71 0.64
CA ALA A 722 11.60 -22.14 1.54
C ALA A 722 12.10 -22.37 2.98
N LEU A 723 11.19 -22.33 3.94
CA LEU A 723 11.41 -22.62 5.36
C LEU A 723 10.53 -23.78 5.79
N ALA A 724 11.04 -24.60 6.70
CA ALA A 724 10.26 -25.60 7.42
C ALA A 724 10.00 -25.12 8.86
N LEU A 725 8.72 -25.02 9.22
CA LEU A 725 8.21 -24.43 10.45
C LEU A 725 7.45 -25.48 11.25
N ALA A 726 7.92 -25.77 12.46
CA ALA A 726 7.23 -26.65 13.39
C ALA A 726 6.24 -25.85 14.26
N THR A 727 4.96 -26.20 14.16
CA THR A 727 3.93 -25.77 15.10
C THR A 727 3.60 -26.92 16.07
N PRO A 728 2.85 -26.70 17.16
CA PRO A 728 2.50 -27.76 18.11
C PRO A 728 1.78 -28.97 17.51
N ASP A 729 1.05 -28.75 16.43
CA ASP A 729 0.13 -29.70 15.79
C ASP A 729 0.51 -30.05 14.34
N ARG A 730 1.39 -29.28 13.68
CA ARG A 730 1.67 -29.39 12.24
C ARG A 730 3.13 -29.05 11.91
N LEU A 731 3.58 -29.54 10.76
CA LEU A 731 4.78 -29.07 10.07
C LEU A 731 4.33 -28.31 8.83
N ARG A 732 4.74 -27.05 8.72
CA ARG A 732 4.46 -26.19 7.56
C ARG A 732 5.72 -25.93 6.78
N ILE A 733 5.63 -26.00 5.46
CA ILE A 733 6.72 -25.67 4.55
C ILE A 733 6.24 -24.56 3.63
N GLY A 734 6.97 -23.47 3.58
CA GLY A 734 6.56 -22.30 2.83
C GLY A 734 7.67 -21.28 2.66
N THR A 735 7.52 -20.38 1.69
CA THR A 735 8.43 -19.24 1.53
C THR A 735 7.93 -18.06 2.34
N VAL A 736 8.85 -17.27 2.89
CA VAL A 736 8.52 -16.00 3.52
C VAL A 736 8.30 -14.97 2.43
N ASP A 737 7.23 -14.18 2.56
CA ASP A 737 7.00 -13.04 1.66
C ASP A 737 8.13 -12.01 1.78
N ASP A 738 8.18 -11.08 0.82
CA ASP A 738 8.98 -9.87 0.98
C ASP A 738 8.71 -9.24 2.33
N ILE A 739 9.78 -8.81 3.00
CA ILE A 739 9.73 -8.20 4.33
C ILE A 739 9.04 -6.83 4.22
N GLN A 740 7.71 -6.86 4.18
CA GLN A 740 6.82 -5.72 4.15
C GLN A 740 6.09 -5.63 5.50
N LYS A 741 5.75 -4.40 5.91
CA LYS A 741 5.01 -4.17 7.16
C LYS A 741 3.59 -4.75 7.12
N LEU A 742 2.93 -4.70 5.96
CA LEU A 742 1.56 -5.19 5.79
C LEU A 742 1.54 -6.32 4.75
N HIS A 743 0.98 -7.46 5.12
CA HIS A 743 0.67 -8.54 4.20
C HIS A 743 -0.74 -8.37 3.65
N ILE A 744 -0.87 -8.38 2.32
CA ILE A 744 -2.13 -8.19 1.61
C ILE A 744 -2.47 -9.49 0.87
N ARG A 745 -3.52 -10.18 1.32
CA ARG A 745 -4.07 -11.34 0.62
C ARG A 745 -5.24 -10.92 -0.25
N THR A 746 -5.25 -11.39 -1.49
CA THR A 746 -6.26 -11.03 -2.50
C THR A 746 -7.20 -12.19 -2.76
N ILE A 747 -8.50 -11.92 -2.74
CA ILE A 747 -9.55 -12.88 -3.06
C ILE A 747 -10.35 -12.33 -4.24
N PRO A 748 -10.16 -12.87 -5.46
CA PRO A 748 -10.83 -12.35 -6.64
C PRO A 748 -12.32 -12.73 -6.62
N LEU A 749 -13.19 -11.73 -6.72
CA LEU A 749 -14.65 -11.93 -6.86
C LEU A 749 -15.11 -11.87 -8.31
N ARG A 750 -14.37 -11.12 -9.16
CA ARG A 750 -14.72 -10.80 -10.55
C ARG A 750 -16.03 -10.06 -10.73
N GLU A 751 -16.44 -9.35 -9.69
CA GLU A 751 -17.64 -8.52 -9.64
C GLU A 751 -17.43 -7.41 -8.60
N PHE A 752 -18.19 -6.33 -8.71
CA PHE A 752 -18.01 -5.16 -7.86
C PHE A 752 -18.56 -5.40 -6.45
N ALA A 753 -17.70 -5.44 -5.44
CA ALA A 753 -18.09 -5.49 -4.03
C ALA A 753 -18.43 -4.09 -3.49
N ARG A 754 -19.70 -3.85 -3.15
CA ARG A 754 -20.20 -2.54 -2.71
C ARG A 754 -20.09 -2.32 -1.20
N ARG A 755 -20.50 -3.30 -0.40
CA ARG A 755 -20.59 -3.21 1.07
C ARG A 755 -20.34 -4.55 1.73
N ILE A 756 -19.79 -4.50 2.94
CA ILE A 756 -19.48 -5.69 3.74
C ILE A 756 -19.92 -5.50 5.19
N ALA A 757 -20.42 -6.57 5.81
CA ALA A 757 -20.64 -6.64 7.25
C ALA A 757 -20.20 -8.01 7.79
N HIS A 758 -19.70 -8.04 9.01
CA HIS A 758 -19.22 -9.25 9.67
C HIS A 758 -20.20 -9.67 10.78
N ASP A 759 -20.59 -10.95 10.79
CA ASP A 759 -21.32 -11.58 11.88
C ASP A 759 -20.36 -12.50 12.67
N ASP A 760 -19.81 -11.99 13.78
CA ASP A 760 -18.87 -12.72 14.63
C ASP A 760 -19.52 -13.95 15.32
N ALA A 761 -20.83 -13.95 15.53
CA ALA A 761 -21.50 -15.06 16.20
C ALA A 761 -21.59 -16.30 15.29
N HIS A 762 -21.85 -16.09 14.00
CA HIS A 762 -21.93 -17.18 13.01
C HIS A 762 -20.66 -17.39 12.17
N ARG A 763 -19.63 -16.53 12.37
CA ARG A 763 -18.35 -16.59 11.64
C ARG A 763 -18.53 -16.49 10.14
N VAL A 764 -19.22 -15.44 9.70
CA VAL A 764 -19.51 -15.20 8.29
C VAL A 764 -19.47 -13.73 7.92
N PHE A 765 -19.16 -13.45 6.66
CA PHE A 765 -19.30 -12.13 6.05
C PHE A 765 -20.56 -12.06 5.19
N GLY A 766 -21.33 -10.99 5.34
CA GLY A 766 -22.37 -10.60 4.39
C GLY A 766 -21.83 -9.57 3.41
N LEU A 767 -21.96 -9.85 2.11
CA LEU A 767 -21.41 -9.05 1.03
C LEU A 767 -22.50 -8.64 0.03
N LEU A 768 -22.50 -7.36 -0.35
CA LEU A 768 -23.34 -6.85 -1.43
C LEU A 768 -22.50 -6.67 -2.69
N THR A 769 -22.89 -7.31 -3.79
CA THR A 769 -22.11 -7.33 -5.04
C THR A 769 -22.94 -6.92 -6.25
N THR A 770 -22.33 -6.26 -7.22
CA THR A 770 -22.92 -5.90 -8.53
C THR A 770 -22.07 -6.50 -9.65
N ARG A 771 -22.72 -7.20 -10.58
CA ARG A 771 -22.10 -7.77 -11.78
C ARG A 771 -22.65 -7.08 -13.01
N LEU A 772 -21.75 -6.64 -13.88
CA LEU A 772 -22.08 -6.10 -15.20
C LEU A 772 -22.06 -7.24 -16.22
N GLU A 773 -23.17 -7.45 -16.92
CA GLU A 773 -23.28 -8.37 -18.06
C GLU A 773 -23.48 -7.54 -19.33
N VAL A 774 -22.66 -7.81 -20.35
CA VAL A 774 -22.73 -7.13 -21.65
C VAL A 774 -23.20 -8.12 -22.70
N ASP A 775 -24.35 -7.82 -23.32
CA ASP A 775 -24.90 -8.64 -24.40
C ASP A 775 -24.07 -8.52 -25.70
N ASP A 776 -24.26 -9.44 -26.65
CA ASP A 776 -23.62 -9.40 -27.98
C ASP A 776 -23.89 -8.10 -28.76
N ALA A 777 -24.99 -7.42 -28.44
CA ALA A 777 -25.38 -6.13 -29.00
C ALA A 777 -24.67 -4.92 -28.34
N GLY A 778 -23.92 -5.14 -27.26
CA GLY A 778 -23.28 -4.10 -26.46
C GLY A 778 -24.20 -3.43 -25.43
N THR A 779 -25.35 -4.02 -25.12
CA THR A 779 -26.25 -3.54 -24.07
C THR A 779 -25.75 -4.02 -22.72
N GLU A 780 -25.60 -3.09 -21.78
CA GLU A 780 -25.16 -3.37 -20.41
C GLU A 780 -26.37 -3.67 -19.51
N THR A 781 -26.29 -4.75 -18.74
CA THR A 781 -27.26 -5.08 -17.69
C THR A 781 -26.54 -5.30 -16.37
N GLU A 782 -27.01 -4.64 -15.31
CA GLU A 782 -26.48 -4.82 -13.96
C GLU A 782 -27.34 -5.82 -13.19
N ARG A 783 -26.70 -6.86 -12.65
CA ARG A 783 -27.32 -7.78 -11.69
C ARG A 783 -26.68 -7.62 -10.32
N THR A 784 -27.48 -7.69 -9.27
CA THR A 784 -27.04 -7.43 -7.91
C THR A 784 -27.37 -8.61 -6.99
N PHE A 785 -26.48 -8.88 -6.05
CA PHE A 785 -26.56 -10.05 -5.18
C PHE A 785 -26.21 -9.71 -3.73
N PHE A 786 -26.85 -10.43 -2.81
CA PHE A 786 -26.40 -10.58 -1.43
C PHE A 786 -25.76 -11.96 -1.28
N LYS A 787 -24.49 -12.00 -0.86
CA LYS A 787 -23.71 -13.23 -0.69
C LYS A 787 -23.29 -13.36 0.76
N VAL A 788 -23.31 -14.58 1.27
CA VAL A 788 -22.72 -14.91 2.57
C VAL A 788 -21.49 -15.77 2.36
N LEU A 789 -20.37 -15.36 2.94
CA LEU A 789 -19.07 -16.01 2.83
C LEU A 789 -18.62 -16.51 4.20
N ASP A 790 -17.87 -17.61 4.23
CA ASP A 790 -17.18 -18.06 5.44
C ASP A 790 -16.07 -17.07 5.82
N ASP A 791 -15.88 -16.79 7.11
CA ASP A 791 -14.88 -15.80 7.55
C ASP A 791 -13.43 -16.30 7.53
N GLN A 792 -13.20 -17.62 7.43
CA GLN A 792 -11.87 -18.23 7.37
C GLN A 792 -11.48 -18.60 5.95
N THR A 793 -12.36 -19.32 5.23
CA THR A 793 -12.06 -19.79 3.88
C THR A 793 -12.43 -18.78 2.81
N PHE A 794 -13.35 -17.85 3.10
CA PHE A 794 -13.96 -16.92 2.15
C PHE A 794 -14.73 -17.63 1.02
N ASP A 795 -15.09 -18.89 1.21
CA ASP A 795 -15.96 -19.58 0.27
C ASP A 795 -17.38 -19.05 0.38
N VAL A 796 -18.06 -18.96 -0.77
CA VAL A 796 -19.45 -18.54 -0.85
C VAL A 796 -20.34 -19.66 -0.31
N ILE A 797 -21.02 -19.39 0.80
CA ILE A 797 -21.93 -20.33 1.46
C ILE A 797 -23.30 -20.33 0.78
N ASP A 798 -23.85 -19.14 0.54
CA ASP A 798 -25.19 -18.97 -0.04
C ASP A 798 -25.32 -17.62 -0.74
N VAL A 799 -26.22 -17.52 -1.72
CA VAL A 799 -26.42 -16.35 -2.58
C VAL A 799 -27.90 -16.06 -2.76
N PHE A 800 -28.25 -14.79 -2.62
CA PHE A 800 -29.59 -14.27 -2.91
C PHE A 800 -29.50 -13.20 -4.01
N GLU A 801 -30.19 -13.41 -5.13
CA GLU A 801 -30.29 -12.45 -6.25
C GLU A 801 -31.41 -11.44 -5.97
N LEU A 802 -31.12 -10.15 -6.15
CA LEU A 802 -32.11 -9.06 -6.01
C LEU A 802 -32.93 -8.87 -7.29
N GLU A 803 -33.99 -8.07 -7.23
CA GLU A 803 -34.85 -7.84 -8.40
C GLU A 803 -34.17 -6.99 -9.49
N GLN A 804 -34.69 -7.05 -10.72
CA GLN A 804 -34.18 -6.23 -11.82
C GLN A 804 -34.30 -4.73 -11.48
N PHE A 805 -33.25 -3.97 -11.76
CA PHE A 805 -33.12 -2.54 -11.39
C PHE A 805 -33.04 -2.27 -9.88
N GLU A 806 -32.98 -3.30 -9.03
CA GLU A 806 -32.78 -3.15 -7.59
C GLU A 806 -31.28 -3.08 -7.27
N ILE A 807 -30.87 -1.98 -6.65
CA ILE A 807 -29.48 -1.70 -6.28
C ILE A 807 -29.34 -1.76 -4.76
N PRO A 808 -28.38 -2.53 -4.22
CA PRO A 808 -28.09 -2.56 -2.79
C PRO A 808 -27.20 -1.37 -2.40
N GLU A 809 -27.60 -0.67 -1.34
CA GLU A 809 -26.96 0.57 -0.89
C GLU A 809 -26.27 0.42 0.49
N SER A 810 -26.90 -0.31 1.40
CA SER A 810 -26.42 -0.46 2.77
C SER A 810 -26.62 -1.87 3.34
N ILE A 811 -25.73 -2.25 4.26
CA ILE A 811 -25.79 -3.49 5.02
C ILE A 811 -25.29 -3.25 6.45
N SER A 812 -25.95 -3.85 7.43
CA SER A 812 -25.49 -3.90 8.82
C SER A 812 -25.94 -5.20 9.47
N VAL A 813 -25.09 -5.76 10.33
CA VAL A 813 -25.50 -6.81 11.27
C VAL A 813 -26.05 -6.14 12.52
N MET A 814 -27.19 -6.59 13.02
CA MET A 814 -27.79 -6.05 14.24
C MET A 814 -28.60 -7.10 15.00
N ASN A 815 -28.77 -6.82 16.29
CA ASN A 815 -29.67 -7.53 17.19
C ASN A 815 -30.86 -6.62 17.50
N PHE A 816 -32.03 -7.21 17.69
CA PHE A 816 -33.26 -6.47 17.96
C PHE A 816 -33.68 -6.62 19.42
N PHE A 817 -34.42 -5.63 19.91
CA PHE A 817 -35.01 -5.69 21.24
C PHE A 817 -35.91 -6.93 21.37
N ASN A 818 -35.68 -7.76 22.39
CA ASN A 818 -36.31 -9.07 22.62
C ASN A 818 -35.97 -10.19 21.61
N ASP A 819 -35.03 -9.97 20.69
CA ASP A 819 -34.53 -11.00 19.78
C ASP A 819 -33.00 -10.85 19.58
N PRO A 820 -32.19 -11.56 20.38
CA PRO A 820 -30.74 -11.44 20.35
C PRO A 820 -30.07 -12.17 19.18
N GLN A 821 -30.84 -12.66 18.19
CA GLN A 821 -30.26 -13.31 17.03
C GLN A 821 -29.69 -12.27 16.04
N PRO A 822 -28.42 -12.43 15.62
CA PRO A 822 -27.82 -11.53 14.65
C PRO A 822 -28.56 -11.65 13.32
N THR A 823 -28.95 -10.50 12.80
CA THR A 823 -29.74 -10.36 11.59
C THR A 823 -29.03 -9.40 10.65
N PHE A 824 -28.87 -9.79 9.40
CA PHE A 824 -28.41 -8.91 8.33
C PHE A 824 -29.57 -8.01 7.89
N ALA A 825 -29.42 -6.71 8.06
CA ALA A 825 -30.33 -5.72 7.51
C ALA A 825 -29.72 -5.10 6.25
N ILE A 826 -30.45 -5.16 5.14
CA ILE A 826 -30.01 -4.67 3.83
C ILE A 826 -30.99 -3.62 3.33
N GLY A 827 -30.47 -2.47 2.91
CA GLY A 827 -31.23 -1.39 2.27
C GLY A 827 -31.01 -1.39 0.76
N THR A 828 -32.09 -1.32 0.00
CA THR A 828 -32.08 -1.32 -1.46
C THR A 828 -32.84 -0.11 -2.04
N ALA A 829 -32.59 0.17 -3.33
CA ALA A 829 -33.26 1.20 -4.12
C ALA A 829 -33.56 0.68 -5.52
N TYR A 830 -34.70 1.05 -6.11
CA TYR A 830 -34.98 0.78 -7.52
C TYR A 830 -34.51 1.97 -8.36
N ALA A 831 -33.50 1.74 -9.20
CA ALA A 831 -32.93 2.75 -10.08
C ALA A 831 -33.37 2.49 -11.52
N PHE A 832 -34.42 3.19 -11.96
CA PHE A 832 -34.88 3.13 -13.35
C PHE A 832 -34.15 4.18 -14.19
N PRO A 833 -33.77 3.88 -15.45
CA PRO A 833 -33.01 4.81 -16.30
C PRO A 833 -33.65 6.19 -16.55
N ASN A 834 -34.97 6.32 -16.35
CA ASN A 834 -35.71 7.56 -16.58
C ASN A 834 -35.89 8.40 -15.31
N ASP A 835 -35.55 7.87 -14.14
CA ASP A 835 -35.76 8.54 -12.86
C ASP A 835 -34.48 9.26 -12.43
N GLU A 836 -34.57 10.56 -12.12
CA GLU A 836 -33.43 11.34 -11.59
C GLU A 836 -33.07 10.93 -10.15
N GLU A 837 -34.07 10.52 -9.36
CA GLU A 837 -33.91 10.01 -8.00
C GLU A 837 -34.75 8.75 -7.77
N PRO A 838 -34.26 7.76 -7.01
CA PRO A 838 -35.03 6.57 -6.68
C PRO A 838 -36.28 6.93 -5.86
N THR A 839 -37.45 6.59 -6.38
CA THR A 839 -38.75 6.82 -5.72
C THR A 839 -39.22 5.64 -4.87
N ARG A 840 -38.63 4.45 -5.07
CA ARG A 840 -38.98 3.19 -4.40
C ARG A 840 -37.72 2.45 -3.97
N GLY A 841 -37.78 1.77 -2.83
CA GLY A 841 -36.74 0.89 -2.30
C GLY A 841 -37.30 -0.08 -1.28
N ARG A 842 -36.45 -0.95 -0.72
CA ARG A 842 -36.86 -1.91 0.32
C ARG A 842 -35.80 -2.07 1.41
N ILE A 843 -36.25 -2.51 2.57
CA ILE A 843 -35.41 -3.01 3.65
C ILE A 843 -35.67 -4.52 3.78
N LEU A 844 -34.61 -5.31 3.65
CA LEU A 844 -34.64 -6.77 3.72
C LEU A 844 -33.90 -7.22 4.98
N LEU A 845 -34.53 -8.11 5.76
CA LEU A 845 -33.90 -8.72 6.94
C LEU A 845 -33.64 -10.19 6.69
N PHE A 846 -32.38 -10.62 6.83
CA PHE A 846 -31.94 -11.99 6.63
C PHE A 846 -31.34 -12.60 7.88
N ARG A 847 -31.62 -13.88 8.12
CA ARG A 847 -30.98 -14.69 9.16
C ARG A 847 -30.33 -15.94 8.59
N LEU A 848 -29.24 -16.36 9.21
CA LEU A 848 -28.69 -17.68 8.95
C LEU A 848 -29.48 -18.75 9.70
N THR A 849 -29.89 -19.76 8.94
CA THR A 849 -30.41 -21.01 9.50
C THR A 849 -29.28 -21.85 10.10
N PRO A 850 -29.58 -22.82 10.98
CA PRO A 850 -28.57 -23.74 11.50
C PRO A 850 -27.78 -24.50 10.43
N ASN A 851 -28.35 -24.65 9.23
CA ASN A 851 -27.71 -25.27 8.08
C ASN A 851 -26.83 -24.29 7.27
N ARG A 852 -26.49 -23.12 7.83
CA ARG A 852 -25.75 -22.02 7.20
C ARG A 852 -26.38 -21.50 5.90
N ARG A 853 -27.71 -21.57 5.75
CA ARG A 853 -28.43 -20.96 4.60
C ARG A 853 -29.11 -19.66 4.97
N ILE A 854 -29.22 -18.76 4.01
CA ILE A 854 -29.87 -17.47 4.16
C ILE A 854 -31.39 -17.68 4.20
N SER A 855 -32.06 -17.08 5.18
CA SER A 855 -33.52 -17.04 5.29
C SER A 855 -34.01 -15.61 5.40
N LEU A 856 -34.94 -15.23 4.52
CA LEU A 856 -35.56 -13.92 4.53
C LEU A 856 -36.66 -13.88 5.59
N ILE A 857 -36.51 -13.01 6.58
CA ILE A 857 -37.41 -12.94 7.75
C ILE A 857 -38.34 -11.72 7.73
N ALA A 858 -37.97 -10.63 7.06
CA ALA A 858 -38.83 -9.46 6.88
C ALA A 858 -38.52 -8.69 5.61
N ILE A 859 -39.54 -8.07 5.02
CA ILE A 859 -39.45 -7.19 3.85
C ILE A 859 -40.26 -5.94 4.13
N THR A 860 -39.69 -4.75 3.99
CA THR A 860 -40.44 -3.50 4.15
C THR A 860 -40.18 -2.58 2.99
N GLU A 861 -41.22 -2.23 2.25
CA GLU A 861 -41.12 -1.23 1.17
C GLU A 861 -40.98 0.17 1.75
N VAL A 862 -40.10 0.96 1.15
CA VAL A 862 -39.82 2.33 1.55
C VAL A 862 -39.94 3.29 0.35
N PRO A 863 -40.44 4.53 0.56
CA PRO A 863 -40.64 5.51 -0.51
C PRO A 863 -39.33 6.28 -0.80
N GLY A 864 -38.33 5.57 -1.32
CA GLY A 864 -37.03 6.13 -1.69
C GLY A 864 -35.89 5.12 -1.56
N SER A 865 -34.65 5.59 -1.68
CA SER A 865 -33.44 4.80 -1.50
C SER A 865 -33.04 4.70 -0.03
N ALA A 866 -32.75 3.48 0.45
CA ALA A 866 -32.24 3.22 1.80
C ALA A 866 -30.69 3.33 1.84
N TYR A 867 -30.15 4.55 1.82
CA TYR A 867 -28.72 4.84 1.68
C TYR A 867 -27.83 4.30 2.81
N ALA A 868 -28.32 4.35 4.06
CA ALA A 868 -27.58 3.85 5.23
C ALA A 868 -28.54 3.21 6.23
N ILE A 869 -28.07 2.14 6.88
CA ILE A 869 -28.77 1.45 7.96
C ILE A 869 -27.79 1.27 9.12
N VAL A 870 -28.23 1.58 10.33
CA VAL A 870 -27.44 1.41 11.55
C VAL A 870 -28.31 0.92 12.71
N SER A 871 -27.72 0.19 13.64
CA SER A 871 -28.37 -0.17 14.91
C SER A 871 -28.17 0.95 15.93
N LEU A 872 -29.25 1.40 16.55
CA LEU A 872 -29.23 2.37 17.65
C LEU A 872 -30.13 1.85 18.76
N GLN A 873 -29.56 1.53 19.93
CA GLN A 873 -30.29 0.97 21.08
C GLN A 873 -31.20 -0.21 20.71
N GLU A 874 -30.69 -1.18 19.92
CA GLU A 874 -31.45 -2.36 19.47
C GLU A 874 -32.69 -2.03 18.60
N ARG A 875 -32.75 -0.82 18.06
CA ARG A 875 -33.66 -0.38 16.99
C ARG A 875 -32.91 -0.30 15.67
N LEU A 876 -33.63 -0.50 14.57
CA LEU A 876 -33.09 -0.27 13.22
C LEU A 876 -33.38 1.17 12.83
N VAL A 877 -32.34 1.93 12.50
CA VAL A 877 -32.49 3.27 11.95
C VAL A 877 -32.00 3.26 10.51
N ALA A 878 -32.83 3.75 9.58
CA ALA A 878 -32.49 3.83 8.17
C ALA A 878 -32.65 5.26 7.65
N SER A 879 -31.71 5.69 6.80
CA SER A 879 -31.87 6.91 6.02
C SER A 879 -32.54 6.59 4.68
N ILE A 880 -33.66 7.26 4.41
CA ILE A 880 -34.48 7.07 3.22
C ILE A 880 -34.62 8.43 2.52
N ASN A 881 -33.84 8.66 1.45
CA ASN A 881 -33.70 9.96 0.79
C ASN A 881 -33.50 11.10 1.81
N SER A 882 -34.49 11.99 1.97
CA SER A 882 -34.44 13.16 2.84
C SER A 882 -34.88 12.90 4.29
N ARG A 883 -35.15 11.64 4.66
CA ARG A 883 -35.77 11.24 5.93
C ARG A 883 -34.87 10.27 6.70
N VAL A 884 -34.86 10.37 8.02
CA VAL A 884 -34.25 9.36 8.89
C VAL A 884 -35.37 8.71 9.69
N VAL A 885 -35.54 7.39 9.54
CA VAL A 885 -36.70 6.66 10.07
C VAL A 885 -36.24 5.59 11.05
N VAL A 886 -36.88 5.54 12.21
CA VAL A 886 -36.66 4.51 13.23
C VAL A 886 -37.69 3.39 13.04
N PHE A 887 -37.21 2.17 12.99
CA PHE A 887 -38.01 0.97 12.88
C PHE A 887 -37.88 0.09 14.12
N SER A 888 -39.00 -0.51 14.51
CA SER A 888 -39.05 -1.57 15.52
C SER A 888 -39.39 -2.90 14.86
N PHE A 889 -38.66 -3.94 15.25
CA PHE A 889 -38.90 -5.31 14.83
C PHE A 889 -39.74 -6.04 15.87
N ASP A 890 -40.79 -6.72 15.42
CA ASP A 890 -41.66 -7.55 16.24
C ASP A 890 -41.70 -8.98 15.64
N PRO A 891 -41.04 -9.96 16.30
CA PRO A 891 -40.97 -11.33 15.79
C PRO A 891 -42.31 -12.08 15.89
N THR A 892 -43.28 -11.58 16.67
CA THR A 892 -44.55 -12.28 16.94
C THR A 892 -45.53 -12.23 15.78
N LYS A 893 -45.31 -11.35 14.80
CA LYS A 893 -46.18 -11.21 13.63
C LYS A 893 -45.87 -12.28 12.58
N ASP A 894 -46.91 -12.93 12.08
CA ASP A 894 -46.77 -14.00 11.09
C ASP A 894 -46.34 -13.49 9.71
N ASP A 895 -46.79 -12.29 9.30
CA ASP A 895 -46.49 -11.73 7.98
C ASP A 895 -45.12 -11.02 7.97
N ILE A 896 -44.21 -11.52 7.13
CA ILE A 896 -42.86 -10.98 6.90
C ILE A 896 -42.88 -9.48 6.56
N THR A 897 -43.97 -8.97 5.97
CA THR A 897 -44.06 -7.56 5.59
C THR A 897 -44.38 -6.64 6.77
N THR A 898 -44.95 -7.18 7.84
CA THR A 898 -45.46 -6.41 8.98
C THR A 898 -44.57 -6.48 10.22
N ARG A 899 -43.53 -7.33 10.18
CA ARG A 899 -42.59 -7.55 11.28
C ARG A 899 -41.73 -6.32 11.57
N LEU A 900 -41.39 -5.54 10.57
CA LEU A 900 -40.66 -4.29 10.73
C LEU A 900 -41.62 -3.11 10.54
N THR A 901 -41.76 -2.27 11.57
CA THR A 901 -42.72 -1.15 11.57
C THR A 901 -42.03 0.16 11.86
N ALA A 902 -42.33 1.19 11.07
CA ALA A 902 -41.84 2.54 11.28
C ALA A 902 -42.51 3.17 12.52
N LYS A 903 -41.69 3.71 13.42
CA LYS A 903 -42.14 4.35 14.68
C LYS A 903 -42.11 5.87 14.57
N SER A 904 -40.96 6.42 14.19
CA SER A 904 -40.75 7.85 14.09
C SER A 904 -39.93 8.19 12.84
N SER A 905 -40.05 9.43 12.37
CA SER A 905 -39.29 9.93 11.24
C SER A 905 -38.85 11.36 11.48
N HIS A 906 -37.56 11.64 11.29
CA HIS A 906 -36.99 12.97 11.27
C HIS A 906 -36.93 13.50 9.83
N HIS A 907 -37.24 14.79 9.66
CA HIS A 907 -37.20 15.51 8.40
C HIS A 907 -36.30 16.74 8.55
N GLY A 908 -35.59 17.14 7.48
CA GLY A 908 -34.72 18.33 7.52
C GLY A 908 -33.47 18.22 6.65
N HIS A 909 -33.15 17.01 6.22
CA HIS A 909 -32.03 16.68 5.32
C HIS A 909 -32.42 16.92 3.86
N LEU A 910 -31.44 17.16 3.00
CA LEU A 910 -31.62 17.10 1.55
C LEU A 910 -31.61 15.63 1.12
N VAL A 911 -30.47 14.97 1.32
CA VAL A 911 -30.30 13.52 1.18
C VAL A 911 -29.38 13.03 2.30
N ALA A 912 -29.88 12.17 3.18
CA ALA A 912 -29.13 11.59 4.28
C ALA A 912 -28.37 10.34 3.80
N LEU A 913 -27.11 10.52 3.41
CA LEU A 913 -26.30 9.45 2.79
C LEU A 913 -25.59 8.55 3.82
N TYR A 914 -25.20 9.11 4.97
CA TYR A 914 -24.37 8.40 5.94
C TYR A 914 -24.96 8.50 7.35
N LEU A 915 -24.88 7.39 8.09
CA LEU A 915 -25.30 7.31 9.49
C LEU A 915 -24.18 6.69 10.32
N ALA A 916 -23.96 7.24 11.51
CA ALA A 916 -23.10 6.65 12.54
C ALA A 916 -23.77 6.75 13.91
N ALA A 917 -23.75 5.67 14.68
CA ALA A 917 -24.39 5.60 15.99
C ALA A 917 -23.35 5.44 17.10
N HIS A 918 -23.55 6.14 18.21
CA HIS A 918 -22.79 5.96 19.44
C HIS A 918 -23.67 6.26 20.66
N GLY A 919 -23.81 5.30 21.57
CA GLY A 919 -24.69 5.42 22.73
C GLY A 919 -26.14 5.71 22.32
N HIS A 920 -26.64 6.90 22.68
CA HIS A 920 -27.99 7.39 22.37
C HIS A 920 -28.01 8.39 21.20
N PHE A 921 -26.84 8.70 20.63
CA PHE A 921 -26.69 9.71 19.60
C PHE A 921 -26.51 9.05 18.22
N LEU A 922 -27.06 9.75 17.23
CA LEU A 922 -27.00 9.39 15.82
C LEU A 922 -26.45 10.59 15.05
N LEU A 923 -25.32 10.39 14.40
CA LEU A 923 -24.74 11.34 13.46
C LEU A 923 -25.28 11.06 12.06
N VAL A 924 -25.82 12.10 11.42
CA VAL A 924 -26.32 12.07 10.06
C VAL A 924 -25.42 12.92 9.19
N GLY A 925 -24.84 12.32 8.16
CA GLY A 925 -24.10 12.99 7.09
C GLY A 925 -25.01 13.24 5.89
N ASP A 926 -25.20 14.51 5.55
CA ASP A 926 -26.03 14.95 4.42
C ASP A 926 -25.18 15.13 3.15
N LEU A 927 -25.80 15.00 1.98
CA LEU A 927 -25.17 15.25 0.68
C LEU A 927 -24.58 16.67 0.57
N MET A 928 -25.22 17.69 1.13
CA MET A 928 -24.75 19.09 1.05
C MET A 928 -24.82 19.85 2.38
N LYS A 929 -25.67 19.44 3.32
CA LYS A 929 -25.90 20.14 4.59
C LYS A 929 -24.95 19.70 5.71
N SER A 930 -23.72 19.29 5.39
CA SER A 930 -22.72 18.88 6.38
C SER A 930 -23.29 17.78 7.32
N VAL A 931 -23.11 17.93 8.63
CA VAL A 931 -23.51 16.96 9.65
C VAL A 931 -24.55 17.49 10.63
N SER A 932 -25.40 16.59 11.11
CA SER A 932 -26.36 16.84 12.18
C SER A 932 -26.39 15.68 13.18
N ILE A 933 -26.51 15.99 14.46
CA ILE A 933 -26.59 15.01 15.54
C ILE A 933 -28.03 14.95 16.04
N LEU A 934 -28.62 13.77 15.94
CA LEU A 934 -29.93 13.41 16.48
C LEU A 934 -29.73 12.58 17.75
N ARG A 935 -30.71 12.62 18.65
CA ARG A 935 -30.79 11.77 19.84
C ARG A 935 -32.07 10.96 19.82
N LEU A 936 -31.97 9.69 20.18
CA LEU A 936 -33.15 8.84 20.37
C LEU A 936 -33.74 9.07 21.76
N GLY A 937 -34.99 9.55 21.80
CA GLY A 937 -35.79 9.68 23.01
C GLY A 937 -36.31 8.34 23.52
N ALA A 938 -36.76 8.31 24.77
CA ALA A 938 -37.33 7.10 25.38
C ALA A 938 -38.66 6.65 24.74
N ASP A 939 -39.30 7.54 23.98
CA ASP A 939 -40.53 7.31 23.21
C ASP A 939 -40.25 6.86 21.77
N ASP A 940 -39.02 6.45 21.45
CA ASP A 940 -38.53 6.14 20.11
C ASP A 940 -38.61 7.34 19.14
N SER A 941 -38.74 8.59 19.63
CA SER A 941 -38.70 9.80 18.80
C SER A 941 -37.27 10.28 18.55
N LEU A 942 -37.02 10.89 17.39
CA LEU A 942 -35.71 11.47 17.05
C LEU A 942 -35.74 12.98 17.25
N GLU A 943 -34.90 13.47 18.16
CA GLU A 943 -34.73 14.90 18.45
C GLU A 943 -33.41 15.42 17.86
N GLU A 944 -33.46 16.52 17.10
CA GLU A 944 -32.24 17.20 16.63
C GLU A 944 -31.59 17.96 17.78
N VAL A 945 -30.39 17.53 18.17
CA VAL A 945 -29.64 18.13 19.28
C VAL A 945 -28.78 19.29 18.80
N SER A 946 -28.03 19.06 17.72
CA SER A 946 -27.10 20.05 17.18
C SER A 946 -26.82 19.78 15.71
N LYS A 947 -26.52 20.83 14.94
CA LYS A 947 -26.12 20.74 13.55
C LYS A 947 -25.01 21.71 13.18
N ASP A 948 -24.30 21.36 12.12
CA ASP A 948 -23.42 22.28 11.43
C ASP A 948 -24.23 23.03 10.36
N PHE A 949 -24.00 24.34 10.26
CA PHE A 949 -24.67 25.22 9.29
C PHE A 949 -23.82 25.47 8.04
N ALA A 950 -22.57 24.99 8.03
CA ALA A 950 -21.73 25.04 6.85
C ALA A 950 -22.26 24.11 5.74
N THR A 951 -21.85 24.39 4.50
CA THR A 951 -22.15 23.53 3.35
C THR A 951 -20.93 22.66 3.10
N HIS A 952 -20.99 21.41 3.54
CA HIS A 952 -19.98 20.41 3.24
C HIS A 952 -20.65 19.21 2.58
N TRP A 953 -20.03 18.73 1.51
CA TRP A 953 -20.50 17.58 0.76
C TRP A 953 -19.89 16.32 1.36
N MET A 954 -20.64 15.69 2.27
CA MET A 954 -20.09 14.60 3.07
C MET A 954 -19.83 13.36 2.21
N THR A 955 -18.78 12.61 2.55
CA THR A 955 -18.40 11.35 1.90
C THR A 955 -18.32 10.18 2.88
N ALA A 956 -18.00 10.48 4.15
CA ALA A 956 -18.02 9.53 5.25
C ALA A 956 -18.19 10.27 6.58
N VAL A 957 -18.82 9.65 7.58
CA VAL A 957 -18.98 10.21 8.93
C VAL A 957 -18.78 9.14 9.98
N GLN A 958 -18.29 9.53 11.16
CA GLN A 958 -18.16 8.65 12.32
C GLN A 958 -18.13 9.41 13.64
N MET A 959 -18.68 8.81 14.69
CA MET A 959 -18.62 9.35 16.06
C MET A 959 -17.43 8.76 16.82
N LEU A 960 -16.67 9.63 17.51
CA LEU A 960 -15.57 9.24 18.38
C LEU A 960 -16.06 8.94 19.79
N ASP A 961 -16.84 9.86 20.33
CA ASP A 961 -17.49 9.81 21.63
C ASP A 961 -18.83 10.58 21.57
N ASP A 962 -19.52 10.73 22.68
CA ASP A 962 -20.83 11.40 22.76
C ASP A 962 -20.79 12.88 22.31
N GLU A 963 -19.61 13.52 22.32
CA GLU A 963 -19.48 14.94 22.04
C GLU A 963 -18.67 15.25 20.78
N THR A 964 -17.84 14.33 20.30
CA THR A 964 -16.90 14.55 19.19
C THR A 964 -17.21 13.63 18.01
N CYS A 965 -17.29 14.22 16.82
CA CYS A 965 -17.45 13.48 15.57
C CYS A 965 -16.45 13.92 14.51
N ILE A 966 -16.26 13.05 13.51
CA ILE A 966 -15.37 13.26 12.38
C ILE A 966 -16.11 12.96 11.07
N GLY A 967 -15.70 13.60 10.00
CA GLY A 967 -16.24 13.33 8.68
C GLY A 967 -15.28 13.75 7.56
N GLY A 968 -15.45 13.10 6.41
CA GLY A 968 -14.76 13.44 5.17
C GLY A 968 -15.70 14.21 4.25
N ASP A 969 -15.13 15.10 3.43
CA ASP A 969 -15.87 15.80 2.37
C ASP A 969 -15.40 15.40 0.94
N SER A 970 -16.11 15.89 -0.07
CA SER A 970 -15.75 15.70 -1.49
C SER A 970 -14.55 16.52 -1.94
N SER A 971 -14.16 17.53 -1.16
CA SER A 971 -13.01 18.41 -1.40
C SER A 971 -11.72 17.86 -0.79
N TYR A 972 -11.72 16.56 -0.43
CA TYR A 972 -10.60 15.79 0.11
C TYR A 972 -10.12 16.24 1.50
N ASN A 973 -11.01 16.83 2.29
CA ASN A 973 -10.77 17.23 3.67
C ASN A 973 -11.35 16.24 4.68
N ILE A 974 -10.73 16.19 5.85
CA ILE A 974 -11.26 15.62 7.08
C ILE A 974 -11.57 16.78 8.04
N LEU A 975 -12.75 16.72 8.62
CA LEU A 975 -13.30 17.71 9.53
C LEU A 975 -13.66 17.03 10.85
N ALA A 976 -13.38 17.71 11.95
CA ALA A 976 -13.74 17.26 13.29
C ALA A 976 -14.63 18.31 13.96
N TRP A 977 -15.78 17.88 14.46
CA TRP A 977 -16.73 18.72 15.18
C TRP A 977 -16.86 18.30 16.64
N ARG A 978 -17.22 19.28 17.47
CA ARG A 978 -17.56 19.09 18.88
C ARG A 978 -18.91 19.71 19.18
N LYS A 979 -19.73 19.01 19.96
CA LYS A 979 -20.96 19.52 20.52
C LYS A 979 -20.67 20.55 21.62
N ARG A 980 -21.41 21.66 21.62
CA ARG A 980 -21.31 22.72 22.63
C ARG A 980 -22.31 22.53 23.76
N SER A 981 -22.16 21.45 24.52
CA SER A 981 -23.03 21.17 25.67
C SER A 981 -22.97 22.25 26.77
N GLU A 982 -21.87 23.00 26.85
CA GLU A 982 -21.67 24.09 27.82
C GLU A 982 -22.26 25.46 27.38
N GLY A 983 -22.94 25.53 26.23
CA GLY A 983 -23.54 26.77 25.73
C GLY A 983 -24.52 27.40 26.73
N VAL A 984 -24.52 28.74 26.83
CA VAL A 984 -25.40 29.47 27.75
C VAL A 984 -26.79 29.62 27.15
N THR A 985 -26.87 29.75 25.82
CA THR A 985 -28.13 29.84 25.06
C THR A 985 -28.44 28.54 24.32
N ASP A 986 -29.73 28.28 24.05
CA ASP A 986 -30.15 27.11 23.29
C ASP A 986 -29.64 27.16 21.84
N ASP A 987 -29.56 28.35 21.24
CA ASP A 987 -28.99 28.56 19.90
C ASP A 987 -27.50 28.18 19.81
N GLU A 988 -26.72 28.44 20.87
CA GLU A 988 -25.32 28.04 20.96
C GLU A 988 -25.16 26.53 21.11
N ARG A 989 -26.05 25.88 21.86
CA ARG A 989 -26.06 24.42 22.05
C ARG A 989 -26.44 23.68 20.76
N GLN A 990 -27.32 24.27 19.95
CA GLN A 990 -27.71 23.73 18.65
C GLN A 990 -26.62 23.83 17.58
N ARG A 991 -25.56 24.62 17.79
CA ARG A 991 -24.47 24.78 16.83
C ARG A 991 -23.31 23.83 17.14
N LEU A 992 -22.91 23.05 16.14
CA LEU A 992 -21.68 22.29 16.20
C LEU A 992 -20.46 23.21 16.03
N GLU A 993 -19.42 22.95 16.82
CA GLU A 993 -18.16 23.67 16.73
C GLU A 993 -17.15 22.89 15.90
N LEU A 994 -16.63 23.52 14.85
CA LEU A 994 -15.55 22.96 14.04
C LEU A 994 -14.21 23.10 14.76
N ILE A 995 -13.74 22.00 15.34
CA ILE A 995 -12.52 21.96 16.15
C ILE A 995 -11.29 21.61 15.32
N GLY A 996 -11.42 20.81 14.26
CA GLY A 996 -10.28 20.36 13.46
C GLY A 996 -10.57 20.36 11.97
N GLU A 997 -9.54 20.70 11.19
CA GLU A 997 -9.60 20.78 9.73
C GLU A 997 -8.28 20.24 9.15
N TRP A 998 -8.36 19.31 8.20
CA TRP A 998 -7.20 18.67 7.59
C TRP A 998 -7.44 18.32 6.13
N HIS A 999 -6.53 18.66 5.22
CA HIS A 999 -6.61 18.19 3.84
C HIS A 999 -5.80 16.91 3.62
N VAL A 1000 -6.50 15.81 3.33
CA VAL A 1000 -5.90 14.49 3.07
C VAL A 1000 -5.28 14.45 1.69
N GLY A 1001 -5.95 15.04 0.70
CA GLY A 1001 -5.57 14.99 -0.72
C GLY A 1001 -6.15 13.80 -1.49
N ASP A 1002 -7.03 13.02 -0.86
CA ASP A 1002 -7.86 12.01 -1.50
C ASP A 1002 -9.24 11.92 -0.83
N GLN A 1003 -10.21 11.31 -1.53
CA GLN A 1003 -11.57 11.13 -1.03
C GLN A 1003 -11.66 9.97 -0.05
N VAL A 1004 -12.13 10.24 1.16
CA VAL A 1004 -12.37 9.22 2.19
C VAL A 1004 -13.74 8.57 1.99
N ASN A 1005 -13.78 7.24 1.85
CA ASN A 1005 -15.02 6.52 1.60
C ASN A 1005 -15.68 5.99 2.88
N ARG A 1006 -14.88 5.55 3.86
CA ARG A 1006 -15.36 5.00 5.13
C ARG A 1006 -14.39 5.25 6.28
N PHE A 1007 -14.98 5.40 7.48
CA PHE A 1007 -14.29 5.35 8.77
C PHE A 1007 -14.81 4.14 9.56
N ARG A 1008 -13.92 3.42 10.25
CA ARG A 1008 -14.29 2.36 11.19
C ARG A 1008 -13.46 2.48 12.45
N HIS A 1009 -14.06 2.12 13.59
CA HIS A 1009 -13.30 1.93 14.83
C HIS A 1009 -12.41 0.69 14.71
N GLY A 1010 -11.18 0.77 15.18
CA GLY A 1010 -10.25 -0.36 15.16
C GLY A 1010 -8.78 0.05 15.14
N SER A 1011 -7.91 -0.96 15.25
CA SER A 1011 -6.45 -0.84 15.19
C SER A 1011 -5.90 -2.08 14.47
N LEU A 1012 -4.88 -1.90 13.63
CA LEU A 1012 -4.13 -3.01 13.01
C LEU A 1012 -3.07 -3.61 13.94
N VAL A 1013 -2.74 -2.89 15.01
CA VAL A 1013 -1.70 -3.25 15.97
C VAL A 1013 -2.31 -3.79 17.25
N ILE A 1014 -1.67 -4.83 17.79
CA ILE A 1014 -1.98 -5.41 19.11
C ILE A 1014 -1.67 -4.37 20.19
N GLN A 1015 -2.69 -3.94 20.93
CA GLN A 1015 -2.50 -3.10 22.10
C GLN A 1015 -2.09 -3.96 23.29
N LEU A 1016 -0.84 -3.82 23.75
CA LEU A 1016 -0.36 -4.45 24.98
C LEU A 1016 -1.01 -3.77 26.19
N PRO A 1017 -1.62 -4.52 27.15
CA PRO A 1017 -2.33 -3.94 28.30
C PRO A 1017 -1.49 -3.01 29.19
N ASP A 1018 -0.17 -3.24 29.26
CA ASP A 1018 0.74 -2.56 30.19
C ASP A 1018 1.52 -1.39 29.56
N SER A 1019 1.37 -1.11 28.26
CA SER A 1019 2.02 0.02 27.60
C SER A 1019 1.05 1.20 27.45
N GLN A 1020 1.40 2.39 27.93
CA GLN A 1020 0.71 3.63 27.56
C GLN A 1020 1.32 4.17 26.26
N PRO A 1021 0.64 4.04 25.11
CA PRO A 1021 1.19 4.53 23.85
C PRO A 1021 1.17 6.07 23.81
N PRO A 1022 2.10 6.71 23.08
CA PRO A 1022 2.15 8.17 22.92
C PRO A 1022 0.91 8.73 22.21
N ALA A 1023 0.23 7.91 21.40
CA ALA A 1023 -1.03 8.22 20.76
C ALA A 1023 -1.97 7.01 20.83
N ILE A 1024 -3.27 7.24 20.93
CA ILE A 1024 -4.27 6.17 21.02
C ILE A 1024 -4.96 6.04 19.65
N PRO A 1025 -4.78 4.95 18.90
CA PRO A 1025 -5.48 4.74 17.63
C PRO A 1025 -6.99 4.62 17.88
N ARG A 1026 -7.79 5.34 17.09
CA ARG A 1026 -9.25 5.40 17.22
C ARG A 1026 -9.95 4.93 15.97
N PHE A 1027 -9.52 5.45 14.82
CA PHE A 1027 -10.15 5.17 13.54
C PHE A 1027 -9.17 4.65 12.52
N LEU A 1028 -9.66 3.72 11.72
CA LEU A 1028 -9.12 3.40 10.41
C LEU A 1028 -10.00 4.10 9.37
N PHE A 1029 -9.39 4.60 8.30
CA PHE A 1029 -10.11 5.14 7.16
C PHE A 1029 -9.53 4.62 5.85
N CYS A 1030 -10.38 4.57 4.84
CA CYS A 1030 -10.00 4.15 3.50
C CYS A 1030 -10.33 5.22 2.47
N THR A 1031 -9.63 5.19 1.34
CA THR A 1031 -9.75 6.21 0.30
C THR A 1031 -9.97 5.61 -1.09
N LEU A 1032 -10.31 6.48 -2.04
CA LEU A 1032 -10.53 6.10 -3.44
C LEU A 1032 -9.26 5.60 -4.13
N THR A 1033 -8.07 6.09 -3.79
CA THR A 1033 -6.79 5.65 -4.38
C THR A 1033 -6.16 4.44 -3.68
N GLY A 1034 -6.87 3.83 -2.72
CA GLY A 1034 -6.42 2.64 -2.00
C GLY A 1034 -5.48 2.93 -0.83
N THR A 1035 -5.44 4.18 -0.35
CA THR A 1035 -4.76 4.52 0.91
C THR A 1035 -5.59 4.01 2.09
N LEU A 1036 -4.94 3.33 3.04
CA LEU A 1036 -5.47 3.02 4.36
C LEU A 1036 -4.76 3.90 5.37
N GLY A 1037 -5.52 4.72 6.10
CA GLY A 1037 -4.96 5.61 7.11
C GLY A 1037 -5.50 5.34 8.50
N VAL A 1038 -4.73 5.76 9.49
CA VAL A 1038 -5.03 5.65 10.91
C VAL A 1038 -5.15 7.04 11.50
N ILE A 1039 -6.18 7.26 12.32
CA ILE A 1039 -6.36 8.48 13.10
C ILE A 1039 -6.23 8.14 14.58
N CYS A 1040 -5.25 8.75 15.22
CA CYS A 1040 -4.98 8.61 16.64
C CYS A 1040 -5.35 9.90 17.39
N THR A 1041 -5.73 9.77 18.66
CA THR A 1041 -5.90 10.92 19.56
C THR A 1041 -4.63 11.17 20.36
N LEU A 1042 -4.24 12.44 20.49
CA LEU A 1042 -3.06 12.90 21.22
C LEU A 1042 -3.44 13.63 22.52
N SER A 1043 -2.53 13.63 23.49
CA SER A 1043 -2.58 14.55 24.64
C SER A 1043 -2.16 15.97 24.24
N ASP A 1044 -2.57 16.97 25.01
CA ASP A 1044 -2.23 18.38 24.76
C ASP A 1044 -0.70 18.60 24.74
N GLU A 1045 0.05 17.92 25.63
CA GLU A 1045 1.51 18.01 25.71
C GLU A 1045 2.20 17.43 24.47
N THR A 1046 1.81 16.22 24.06
CA THR A 1046 2.37 15.55 22.88
C THR A 1046 2.03 16.31 21.60
N PHE A 1047 0.80 16.84 21.48
CA PHE A 1047 0.39 17.65 20.34
C PHE A 1047 1.23 18.94 20.22
N ALA A 1048 1.45 19.67 21.32
CA ALA A 1048 2.26 20.88 21.30
C ALA A 1048 3.70 20.59 20.85
N LEU A 1049 4.28 19.48 21.33
CA LEU A 1049 5.61 19.04 20.92
C LEU A 1049 5.66 18.70 19.43
N LEU A 1050 4.76 17.82 18.95
CA LEU A 1050 4.74 17.37 17.55
C LEU A 1050 4.43 18.50 16.57
N ASN A 1051 3.55 19.43 16.93
CA ASN A 1051 3.28 20.62 16.13
C ASN A 1051 4.55 21.47 15.94
N GLN A 1052 5.36 21.63 17.00
CA GLN A 1052 6.63 22.35 16.88
C GLN A 1052 7.66 21.55 16.04
N VAL A 1053 7.68 20.22 16.17
CA VAL A 1053 8.51 19.35 15.32
C VAL A 1053 8.16 19.55 13.85
N GLU A 1054 6.86 19.55 13.51
CA GLU A 1054 6.36 19.75 12.14
C GLU A 1054 6.75 21.13 11.58
N VAL A 1055 6.68 22.20 12.39
CA VAL A 1055 7.15 23.54 12.01
C VAL A 1055 8.66 23.53 11.72
N ASN A 1056 9.46 22.93 12.60
CA ASN A 1056 10.91 22.88 12.44
C ASN A 1056 11.32 22.02 11.23
N LEU A 1057 10.59 20.92 10.99
CA LEU A 1057 10.85 19.98 9.90
C LEU A 1057 10.61 20.60 8.52
N ARG A 1058 9.60 21.47 8.38
CA ARG A 1058 9.33 22.22 7.12
C ARG A 1058 10.50 23.10 6.66
N GLN A 1059 11.33 23.58 7.57
CA GLN A 1059 12.53 24.37 7.22
C GLN A 1059 13.69 23.50 6.72
N VAL A 1060 13.70 22.23 7.10
CA VAL A 1060 14.75 21.28 6.74
C VAL A 1060 14.38 20.51 5.47
N ILE A 1061 13.15 20.03 5.39
CA ILE A 1061 12.62 19.28 4.25
C ILE A 1061 11.85 20.24 3.34
N LYS A 1062 12.41 20.52 2.16
CA LYS A 1062 11.72 21.29 1.12
C LYS A 1062 10.90 20.37 0.24
N GLY A 1063 9.66 20.76 -0.05
CA GLY A 1063 8.81 20.04 -0.98
C GLY A 1063 9.32 20.10 -2.42
N VAL A 1064 9.11 19.01 -3.15
CA VAL A 1064 9.46 18.91 -4.57
C VAL A 1064 8.60 19.88 -5.37
N GLY A 1065 9.19 20.59 -6.33
CA GLY A 1065 8.48 21.61 -7.11
C GLY A 1065 8.24 22.93 -6.37
N GLY A 1066 8.85 23.13 -5.19
CA GLY A 1066 8.60 24.30 -4.33
C GLY A 1066 7.19 24.33 -3.75
N LEU A 1067 6.49 23.20 -3.77
CA LEU A 1067 5.19 23.04 -3.12
C LEU A 1067 5.39 23.02 -1.60
N ASP A 1068 4.63 23.85 -0.90
CA ASP A 1068 4.69 23.91 0.56
C ASP A 1068 3.75 22.87 1.19
N HIS A 1069 4.27 22.19 2.22
CA HIS A 1069 3.53 21.16 2.96
C HIS A 1069 2.32 21.75 3.71
N ALA A 1070 2.50 22.89 4.37
CA ALA A 1070 1.44 23.48 5.18
C ALA A 1070 0.31 24.01 4.30
N GLU A 1071 0.62 24.57 3.13
CA GLU A 1071 -0.39 24.95 2.15
C GLU A 1071 -1.15 23.73 1.59
N TYR A 1072 -0.45 22.63 1.33
CA TYR A 1072 -1.11 21.40 0.87
C TYR A 1072 -2.11 20.87 1.90
N ARG A 1073 -1.71 20.80 3.18
CA ARG A 1073 -2.54 20.31 4.29
C ARG A 1073 -3.60 21.28 4.79
N SER A 1074 -3.57 22.53 4.34
CA SER A 1074 -4.59 23.51 4.69
C SER A 1074 -5.95 23.12 4.13
N PHE A 1075 -7.00 23.35 4.92
CA PHE A 1075 -8.40 23.15 4.50
C PHE A 1075 -8.67 23.89 3.18
N MET A 1076 -9.34 23.24 2.24
CA MET A 1076 -9.68 23.88 0.98
C MET A 1076 -11.06 23.44 0.52
N ASP A 1077 -11.90 24.43 0.26
CA ASP A 1077 -13.18 24.29 -0.41
C ASP A 1077 -13.34 25.43 -1.43
N ASP A 1078 -14.30 25.32 -2.35
CA ASP A 1078 -14.56 26.31 -3.41
C ASP A 1078 -14.75 27.73 -2.85
N ARG A 1079 -15.20 27.85 -1.60
CA ARG A 1079 -15.48 29.11 -0.92
C ARG A 1079 -14.32 29.65 -0.10
N ARG A 1080 -13.47 28.78 0.46
CA ARG A 1080 -12.49 29.17 1.48
C ARG A 1080 -11.25 28.28 1.43
N THR A 1081 -10.09 28.93 1.44
CA THR A 1081 -8.83 28.33 1.84
C THR A 1081 -8.55 28.63 3.31
N GLY A 1082 -8.22 27.60 4.08
CA GLY A 1082 -7.87 27.67 5.49
C GLY A 1082 -6.55 28.40 5.72
N ARG A 1083 -6.19 28.60 7.00
CA ARG A 1083 -4.84 29.04 7.36
C ARG A 1083 -3.86 27.89 7.07
N GLY A 1084 -2.60 28.21 6.80
CA GLY A 1084 -1.58 27.20 6.49
C GLY A 1084 -1.46 26.15 7.59
N GLY A 1085 -1.48 24.87 7.20
CA GLY A 1085 -1.42 23.71 8.07
C GLY A 1085 -2.78 23.18 8.52
N GLY A 1086 -2.75 21.99 9.14
CA GLY A 1086 -3.90 21.38 9.78
C GLY A 1086 -4.28 22.08 11.08
N LYS A 1087 -5.58 22.32 11.30
CA LYS A 1087 -6.06 22.76 12.61
C LYS A 1087 -6.28 21.53 13.50
N ASN A 1088 -5.55 21.41 14.61
CA ASN A 1088 -5.65 20.29 15.56
C ASN A 1088 -5.35 18.90 14.98
N PHE A 1089 -4.69 18.85 13.83
CA PHE A 1089 -4.24 17.64 13.15
C PHE A 1089 -2.74 17.73 12.89
N ILE A 1090 -2.01 16.64 13.15
CA ILE A 1090 -0.59 16.48 12.85
C ILE A 1090 -0.40 15.46 11.73
N ASP A 1091 0.48 15.76 10.76
CA ASP A 1091 0.87 14.84 9.69
C ASP A 1091 1.87 13.78 10.18
N GLY A 1092 1.40 12.55 10.39
CA GLY A 1092 2.28 11.44 10.72
C GLY A 1092 3.24 11.07 9.61
N ASP A 1093 2.78 11.09 8.35
CA ASP A 1093 3.61 10.76 7.19
C ASP A 1093 4.79 11.73 7.05
N PHE A 1094 4.59 12.99 7.44
CA PHE A 1094 5.65 13.99 7.42
C PHE A 1094 6.59 13.85 8.62
N ILE A 1095 6.07 13.62 9.83
CA ILE A 1095 6.86 13.40 11.05
C ILE A 1095 7.78 12.18 10.91
N GLU A 1096 7.32 11.11 10.27
CA GLU A 1096 8.12 9.89 10.09
C GLU A 1096 9.34 10.07 9.20
N ARG A 1097 9.36 11.10 8.34
CA ARG A 1097 10.55 11.43 7.53
C ARG A 1097 11.76 11.80 8.38
N ILE A 1098 11.57 12.10 9.67
CA ILE A 1098 12.66 12.28 10.63
C ILE A 1098 13.57 11.04 10.68
N LEU A 1099 13.02 9.85 10.47
CA LEU A 1099 13.78 8.59 10.44
C LEU A 1099 14.72 8.49 9.23
N GLU A 1100 14.47 9.25 8.17
CA GLU A 1100 15.27 9.30 6.94
C GLU A 1100 16.37 10.38 6.97
N LEU A 1101 16.34 11.28 7.97
CA LEU A 1101 17.28 12.39 8.07
C LEU A 1101 18.64 11.96 8.62
N ASP A 1102 19.71 12.59 8.10
CA ASP A 1102 21.04 12.48 8.67
C ASP A 1102 21.15 13.23 10.01
N ALA A 1103 22.15 12.85 10.83
CA ALA A 1103 22.33 13.41 12.16
C ALA A 1103 22.45 14.95 12.18
N THR A 1104 23.03 15.56 11.14
CA THR A 1104 23.18 17.02 11.09
C THR A 1104 21.86 17.73 10.82
N ARG A 1105 21.05 17.21 9.89
CA ARG A 1105 19.68 17.72 9.64
C ARG A 1105 18.78 17.48 10.85
N LEU A 1106 18.90 16.33 11.52
CA LEU A 1106 18.14 16.03 12.73
C LEU A 1106 18.45 17.03 13.87
N GLN A 1107 19.73 17.33 14.09
CA GLN A 1107 20.13 18.32 15.10
C GLN A 1107 19.55 19.71 14.79
N ARG A 1108 19.50 20.10 13.51
CA ARG A 1108 18.84 21.35 13.08
C ARG A 1108 17.34 21.38 13.41
N VAL A 1109 16.64 20.24 13.34
CA VAL A 1109 15.23 20.15 13.74
C VAL A 1109 15.08 20.36 15.25
N VAL A 1110 15.98 19.78 16.06
CA VAL A 1110 15.96 19.88 17.53
C VAL A 1110 16.28 21.29 18.02
N GLU A 1111 17.30 21.92 17.46
CA GLU A 1111 17.75 23.25 17.85
C GLU A 1111 16.82 24.35 17.35
N GLY A 1112 16.14 24.12 16.22
CA GLY A 1112 15.41 25.15 15.50
C GLY A 1112 16.36 26.13 14.80
N THR A 1113 15.88 26.83 13.77
CA THR A 1113 16.73 27.78 13.02
C THR A 1113 16.72 29.19 13.61
N GLY A 1114 15.87 29.45 14.62
CA GLY A 1114 15.77 30.75 15.31
C GLY A 1114 15.17 31.87 14.44
N MET A 1115 14.62 31.53 13.28
CA MET A 1115 13.84 32.41 12.39
C MET A 1115 12.39 31.91 12.34
N ASP A 1116 11.42 32.83 12.27
CA ASP A 1116 9.97 32.66 12.06
C ASP A 1116 9.34 31.35 12.62
N ASP A 1117 8.61 31.47 13.74
CA ASP A 1117 7.83 30.42 14.42
C ASP A 1117 8.59 29.12 14.83
N THR A 1118 9.89 28.99 14.51
CA THR A 1118 10.73 27.86 14.96
C THR A 1118 11.23 28.05 16.40
N ALA A 1119 11.04 27.04 17.24
CA ALA A 1119 11.48 27.02 18.63
C ALA A 1119 12.31 25.76 18.94
N LYS A 1120 13.20 25.86 19.93
CA LYS A 1120 13.99 24.74 20.42
C LYS A 1120 13.08 23.73 21.13
N LEU A 1121 13.15 22.46 20.74
CA LEU A 1121 12.22 21.43 21.21
C LEU A 1121 12.46 20.97 22.67
N GLY A 1122 13.61 21.31 23.27
CA GLY A 1122 13.93 20.94 24.66
C GLY A 1122 14.21 19.45 24.89
N ILE A 1123 14.19 18.62 23.83
CA ILE A 1123 14.48 17.18 23.83
C ILE A 1123 15.78 16.88 23.09
N THR A 1124 16.38 15.71 23.34
CA THR A 1124 17.55 15.24 22.58
C THR A 1124 17.13 14.60 21.25
N SER A 1125 18.04 14.54 20.29
CA SER A 1125 17.83 13.84 19.00
C SER A 1125 17.39 12.39 19.20
N ASP A 1126 18.01 11.70 20.16
CA ASP A 1126 17.71 10.29 20.43
C ASP A 1126 16.32 10.10 21.06
N ALA A 1127 15.89 11.04 21.91
CA ALA A 1127 14.55 11.01 22.49
C ALA A 1127 13.48 11.28 21.42
N LEU A 1128 13.74 12.21 20.49
CA LEU A 1128 12.85 12.46 19.35
C LEU A 1128 12.74 11.23 18.45
N LEU A 1129 13.86 10.58 18.13
CA LEU A 1129 13.86 9.35 17.33
C LEU A 1129 13.05 8.24 18.00
N ARG A 1130 13.22 8.03 19.32
CA ARG A 1130 12.43 7.04 20.07
C ARG A 1130 10.93 7.35 20.03
N LEU A 1131 10.55 8.61 20.21
CA LEU A 1131 9.14 9.01 20.14
C LEU A 1131 8.53 8.72 18.77
N VAL A 1132 9.26 9.04 17.69
CA VAL A 1132 8.79 8.77 16.32
C VAL A 1132 8.77 7.26 16.03
N GLU A 1133 9.74 6.48 16.53
CA GLU A 1133 9.73 5.02 16.44
C GLU A 1133 8.52 4.41 17.18
N ASP A 1134 8.15 4.93 18.35
CA ASP A 1134 6.97 4.49 19.10
C ASP A 1134 5.66 4.86 18.39
N LEU A 1135 5.59 6.01 17.72
CA LEU A 1135 4.45 6.39 16.87
C LEU A 1135 4.35 5.49 15.62
N ASN A 1136 5.48 5.13 15.01
CA ASN A 1136 5.57 4.25 13.84
C ASN A 1136 5.07 2.83 14.15
N ARG A 1137 5.14 2.40 15.42
CA ARG A 1137 4.60 1.10 15.86
C ARG A 1137 3.08 1.06 15.97
N LEU A 1138 2.37 2.19 15.83
CA LEU A 1138 0.92 2.25 16.04
C LEU A 1138 0.09 1.89 14.79
N HIS A 1139 0.71 1.66 13.64
CA HIS A 1139 0.01 1.41 12.39
C HIS A 1139 0.72 0.39 11.49
#